data_AF-A0A969BYU9-F1
#
_entry.id   AF-A0A969BYU9-F1
#
_cell.length_a   1.000
_cell.length_b   1.000
_cell.length_c   1.000
_cell.angle_alpha   90.00
_cell.angle_beta   90.00
_cell.angle_gamma   90.00
#
_symmetry.space_group_name_H-M   'P 1'
#
loop_
_entity.id
_entity.type
_entity.pdbx_description
1 polymer ?
#
loop_
_entity_poly.entity_id
_entity_poly.type
_entity_poly.pdbx_seq_one_letter_code
_entity_poly.pdbx_strand_id
1 'polypeptide(L)'
;MVELAKRGNLQALSYWVNSALAPYKLYARLSFIRAGYLRVQIEFAPNTKRDVHSTSLRNQLIRYICHQLWKLNSETLDAAHVVACYAGQSKILWKQSVRVLSPARRAMLDRSPTQIRTKIRQASTRRTQFQMMRSIMISGSSAAAFILGCWLGYADSPSEQTNASAIMTNVSLQGAQVQGNAASVPVLKPKSNNNDSALHLMFGGDVSLDESYSAAVGNNYQWPFGNLEEGRWADISMVNLNAPLTTALQSQPGKQKIAKGAPTNVEALKNGGIDLVNLANNHTMDYQSAGLDETLKTLETAGIAAVGAGRNQQEARRPVVMELKGQRIAYLGYYDSDFNAAGDRSAGINPRRNDRIAADIKALRPQVDWIVVNYHWGEELAKYPGDWQIDLARFTVDQGADLVVGHHAKTLQGAEVYKGRPIVYSLGNFIFSGQSTDKTASDYDTAVLKVGLKDKQMKVEFQPVEVRNFQAKAVKGDRAQQILNSITNVSDIFQEPLGTSVVLDARSNRVVPPAQPEPSPEPEAVPEPSPAPIEETPAATPDPTQPWNQKSFTGSEPTKSTESPEPRAIETETRTDQAPEGKTMEDSSKEAPKAIETKATEPIAQPSPTAPVDPSQPLLMRPMLPSFAPAPVHGAIPTPSPLPSLEPHKRFFAAIEQGIAPDLSNPVPAVTASAQ
;
A
#
# COMPACT_ATOMS: atom_id res chain seq x y z
N MET A 1 37.13 0.67 -18.49
CA MET A 1 35.72 1.11 -18.50
C MET A 1 34.75 0.04 -18.01
N VAL A 2 34.68 -1.14 -18.64
CA VAL A 2 33.72 -2.20 -18.23
C VAL A 2 33.89 -2.63 -16.76
N GLU A 3 35.11 -2.83 -16.27
CA GLU A 3 35.36 -3.19 -14.87
C GLU A 3 34.93 -2.08 -13.88
N LEU A 4 35.09 -0.81 -14.25
CA LEU A 4 34.59 0.30 -13.44
C LEU A 4 33.06 0.30 -13.40
N ALA A 5 32.40 0.02 -14.54
CA ALA A 5 30.96 -0.10 -14.60
C ALA A 5 30.44 -1.28 -13.76
N LYS A 6 31.12 -2.43 -13.78
CA LYS A 6 30.81 -3.60 -12.93
C LYS A 6 30.86 -3.27 -11.44
N ARG A 7 31.78 -2.41 -11.02
CA ARG A 7 31.93 -1.93 -9.64
C ARG A 7 30.98 -0.79 -9.28
N GLY A 8 30.06 -0.40 -10.19
CA GLY A 8 29.07 0.64 -9.94
C GLY A 8 29.57 2.07 -10.15
N ASN A 9 30.71 2.29 -10.84
CA ASN A 9 31.12 3.64 -11.19
C ASN A 9 30.11 4.26 -12.16
N LEU A 10 29.50 5.38 -11.76
CA LEU A 10 28.39 5.98 -12.49
C LEU A 10 28.77 6.47 -13.90
N GLN A 11 29.96 7.06 -14.07
CA GLN A 11 30.42 7.52 -15.39
C GLN A 11 30.64 6.33 -16.35
N ALA A 12 31.21 5.24 -15.84
CA ALA A 12 31.42 4.03 -16.63
C ALA A 12 30.09 3.32 -16.96
N LEU A 13 29.13 3.32 -16.03
CA LEU A 13 27.77 2.84 -16.27
C LEU A 13 27.05 3.67 -17.34
N SER A 14 27.16 5.00 -17.25
CA SER A 14 26.64 5.93 -18.27
C SER A 14 27.22 5.64 -19.64
N TYR A 15 28.53 5.42 -19.73
CA TYR A 15 29.18 5.05 -20.99
C TYR A 15 28.66 3.70 -21.51
N TRP A 16 28.54 2.68 -20.66
CA TRP A 16 28.06 1.35 -21.03
C TRP A 16 26.64 1.39 -21.60
N VAL A 17 25.71 1.99 -20.86
CA VAL A 17 24.30 2.07 -21.27
C VAL A 17 24.14 2.92 -22.52
N ASN A 18 24.79 4.09 -22.60
CA ASN A 18 24.68 4.95 -23.77
C ASN A 18 25.35 4.38 -25.02
N SER A 19 26.45 3.64 -24.88
CA SER A 19 27.06 2.94 -26.02
C SER A 19 26.10 1.90 -26.63
N ALA A 20 25.29 1.24 -25.80
CA ALA A 20 24.27 0.30 -26.26
C ALA A 20 23.02 0.98 -26.85
N LEU A 21 22.72 2.22 -26.47
CA LEU A 21 21.57 2.99 -26.94
C LEU A 21 21.89 3.87 -28.16
N ALA A 22 23.15 4.24 -28.36
CA ALA A 22 23.60 5.15 -29.42
C ALA A 22 23.19 4.72 -30.84
N PRO A 23 23.25 3.43 -31.24
CA PRO A 23 22.78 3.00 -32.57
C PRO A 23 21.31 3.34 -32.84
N TYR A 24 20.52 3.46 -31.78
CA TYR A 24 19.10 3.76 -31.84
C TYR A 24 18.80 5.25 -31.65
N LYS A 25 19.81 6.12 -31.67
CA LYS A 25 19.69 7.57 -31.43
C LYS A 25 18.97 7.89 -30.12
N LEU A 26 19.20 7.07 -29.10
CA LEU A 26 18.69 7.28 -27.75
C LEU A 26 19.84 7.60 -26.81
N TYR A 27 19.55 8.46 -25.85
CA TYR A 27 20.47 8.83 -24.78
C TYR A 27 19.78 8.62 -23.43
N ALA A 28 20.57 8.22 -22.44
CA ALA A 28 20.13 8.02 -21.08
C ALA A 28 21.04 8.76 -20.08
N ARG A 29 20.42 9.51 -19.17
CA ARG A 29 21.09 10.03 -17.97
C ARG A 29 20.95 9.01 -16.85
N LEU A 30 22.07 8.70 -16.21
CA LEU A 30 22.10 7.75 -15.10
C LEU A 30 22.39 8.48 -13.79
N SER A 31 21.73 8.04 -12.73
CA SER A 31 22.04 8.42 -11.35
C SER A 31 21.71 7.26 -10.41
N PHE A 32 22.31 7.22 -9.23
CA PHE A 32 21.88 6.29 -8.20
C PHE A 32 20.74 6.90 -7.38
N ILE A 33 19.64 6.16 -7.22
CA ILE A 33 18.58 6.50 -6.26
C ILE A 33 19.07 6.15 -4.85
N ARG A 34 19.75 5.00 -4.75
CA ARG A 34 20.49 4.50 -3.58
C ARG A 34 21.52 3.48 -4.06
N ALA A 35 22.38 3.01 -3.16
CA ALA A 35 23.37 1.97 -3.50
C ALA A 35 22.71 0.76 -4.19
N GLY A 36 23.24 0.37 -5.34
CA GLY A 36 22.74 -0.72 -6.17
C GLY A 36 21.43 -0.47 -6.93
N TYR A 37 20.81 0.70 -6.78
CA TYR A 37 19.54 1.04 -7.43
C TYR A 37 19.73 2.18 -8.43
N LEU A 38 19.83 1.83 -9.72
CA LEU A 38 20.23 2.73 -10.78
C LEU A 38 19.02 3.38 -11.46
N ARG A 39 18.89 4.70 -11.44
CA ARG A 39 17.96 5.42 -12.31
C ARG A 39 18.55 5.50 -13.72
N VAL A 40 17.75 5.12 -14.71
CA VAL A 40 18.08 5.24 -16.14
C VAL A 40 17.01 6.10 -16.80
N GLN A 41 17.29 7.40 -16.96
CA GLN A 41 16.39 8.35 -17.58
C GLN A 41 16.68 8.46 -19.08
N ILE A 42 15.84 7.83 -19.90
CA ILE A 42 15.87 7.91 -21.36
C ILE A 42 15.30 9.25 -21.82
N GLU A 43 16.04 9.96 -22.66
CA GLU A 43 15.64 11.25 -23.22
C GLU A 43 15.31 11.10 -24.71
N PHE A 44 14.04 11.28 -25.06
CA PHE A 44 13.57 11.31 -26.44
C PHE A 44 13.68 12.71 -27.02
N ALA A 45 14.10 12.84 -28.28
CA ALA A 45 14.05 14.13 -28.96
C ALA A 45 12.58 14.64 -29.01
N PRO A 46 12.31 15.93 -28.75
CA PRO A 46 10.94 16.48 -28.77
C PRO A 46 10.19 16.23 -30.08
N ASN A 47 10.91 16.16 -31.20
CA ASN A 47 10.34 15.95 -32.54
C ASN A 47 10.51 14.50 -33.03
N THR A 48 10.60 13.53 -32.12
CA THR A 48 10.73 12.12 -32.49
C THR A 48 9.50 11.62 -33.23
N LYS A 49 9.69 10.87 -34.32
CA LYS A 49 8.60 10.18 -35.05
C LYS A 49 8.14 8.89 -34.35
N ARG A 50 8.79 8.50 -33.25
CA ARG A 50 8.45 7.28 -32.50
C ARG A 50 7.19 7.52 -31.68
N ASP A 51 6.31 6.53 -31.66
CA ASP A 51 5.21 6.51 -30.70
C ASP A 51 5.76 6.20 -29.28
N VAL A 52 6.12 7.26 -28.57
CA VAL A 52 6.68 7.18 -27.21
C VAL A 52 5.66 6.76 -26.15
N HIS A 53 4.36 6.79 -26.48
CA HIS A 53 3.27 6.35 -25.61
C HIS A 53 2.91 4.87 -25.81
N SER A 54 3.44 4.24 -26.86
CA SER A 54 3.26 2.81 -27.12
C SER A 54 3.77 1.93 -25.98
N THR A 55 2.88 1.10 -25.46
CA THR A 55 3.22 0.01 -24.51
C THR A 55 4.27 -0.95 -25.09
N SER A 56 4.26 -1.17 -26.40
CA SER A 56 5.20 -2.07 -27.09
C SER A 56 6.62 -1.51 -27.02
N LEU A 57 6.81 -0.24 -27.43
CA LEU A 57 8.11 0.44 -27.38
C LEU A 57 8.65 0.50 -25.94
N ARG A 58 7.79 0.86 -24.98
CA ARG A 58 8.14 0.88 -23.56
C ARG A 58 8.71 -0.47 -23.09
N ASN A 59 7.97 -1.55 -23.33
CA ASN A 59 8.36 -2.89 -22.87
C ASN A 59 9.65 -3.36 -23.54
N GLN A 60 9.86 -3.04 -24.81
CA GLN A 60 11.08 -3.36 -25.54
C GLN A 60 12.31 -2.63 -24.99
N LEU A 61 12.20 -1.31 -24.75
CA LEU A 61 13.30 -0.52 -24.20
C LEU A 61 13.69 -0.97 -22.79
N ILE A 62 12.69 -1.27 -21.95
CA ILE A 62 12.93 -1.80 -20.61
C ILE A 62 13.68 -3.13 -20.69
N ARG A 63 13.21 -4.08 -21.50
CA ARG A 63 13.87 -5.38 -21.69
C ARG A 63 15.30 -5.22 -22.18
N TYR A 64 15.52 -4.33 -23.15
CA TYR A 64 16.85 -4.07 -23.70
C TYR A 64 17.80 -3.49 -22.66
N ILE A 65 17.39 -2.46 -21.92
CA ILE A 65 18.21 -1.85 -20.85
C ILE A 65 18.51 -2.87 -19.76
N CYS A 66 17.50 -3.64 -19.32
CA CYS A 66 17.69 -4.69 -18.33
C CYS A 66 18.68 -5.76 -18.82
N HIS A 67 18.59 -6.15 -20.09
CA HIS A 67 19.55 -7.08 -20.70
C HIS A 67 20.98 -6.51 -20.70
N GLN A 68 21.17 -5.22 -21.04
CA GLN A 68 22.50 -4.58 -21.02
C GLN A 68 23.08 -4.51 -19.61
N LEU A 69 22.26 -4.18 -18.60
CA LEU A 69 22.68 -4.12 -17.21
C LEU A 69 22.94 -5.52 -16.63
N TRP A 70 22.17 -6.53 -17.06
CA TRP A 70 22.42 -7.93 -16.70
C TRP A 70 23.72 -8.45 -17.32
N LYS A 71 23.95 -8.17 -18.62
CA LYS A 71 25.15 -8.54 -19.37
C LYS A 71 26.43 -7.92 -18.79
N LEU A 72 26.32 -6.71 -18.23
CA LEU A 72 27.43 -6.09 -17.52
C LEU A 72 27.97 -6.98 -16.39
N ASN A 73 27.10 -7.82 -15.80
CA ASN A 73 27.42 -8.74 -14.72
C ASN A 73 28.01 -8.03 -13.49
N SER A 74 27.42 -6.88 -13.13
CA SER A 74 27.85 -6.07 -11.99
C SER A 74 27.54 -6.78 -10.67
N GLU A 75 28.48 -6.73 -9.73
CA GLU A 75 28.33 -7.23 -8.36
C GLU A 75 27.65 -6.22 -7.41
N THR A 76 27.42 -5.00 -7.89
CA THR A 76 26.89 -3.89 -7.07
C THR A 76 25.47 -3.49 -7.46
N LEU A 77 25.02 -3.80 -8.68
CA LEU A 77 23.68 -3.49 -9.15
C LEU A 77 22.65 -4.53 -8.69
N ASP A 78 21.55 -4.04 -8.13
CA ASP A 78 20.40 -4.82 -7.68
C ASP A 78 19.16 -4.57 -8.55
N ALA A 79 18.98 -3.33 -9.04
CA ALA A 79 17.84 -2.97 -9.86
C ALA A 79 18.07 -1.70 -10.71
N ALA A 80 17.16 -1.49 -11.66
CA ALA A 80 17.09 -0.31 -12.49
C ALA A 80 15.69 0.34 -12.40
N HIS A 81 15.65 1.66 -12.24
CA HIS A 81 14.46 2.48 -12.37
C HIS A 81 14.52 3.23 -13.71
N VAL A 82 13.84 2.71 -14.71
CA VAL A 82 13.84 3.25 -16.07
C VAL A 82 12.74 4.30 -16.20
N VAL A 83 13.12 5.51 -16.61
CA VAL A 83 12.20 6.65 -16.79
C VAL A 83 12.35 7.17 -18.21
N ALA A 84 11.26 7.55 -18.85
CA ALA A 84 11.27 8.21 -20.15
C ALA A 84 10.77 9.65 -20.03
N CYS A 85 11.46 10.58 -20.67
CA CYS A 85 11.03 11.97 -20.84
C CYS A 85 11.44 12.50 -22.22
N TYR A 86 10.90 13.64 -22.62
CA TYR A 86 11.47 14.41 -23.73
C TYR A 86 12.73 15.16 -23.25
N ALA A 87 13.72 15.30 -24.13
CA ALA A 87 14.95 16.01 -23.84
C ALA A 87 14.66 17.47 -23.46
N GLY A 88 15.22 17.92 -22.35
CA GLY A 88 14.99 19.26 -21.81
C GLY A 88 13.65 19.46 -21.09
N GLN A 89 12.80 18.43 -21.01
CA GLN A 89 11.52 18.49 -20.29
C GLN A 89 11.56 17.63 -19.03
N SER A 90 10.91 18.11 -17.96
CA SER A 90 10.74 17.39 -16.70
C SER A 90 9.55 16.42 -16.71
N LYS A 91 8.66 16.51 -17.72
CA LYS A 91 7.48 15.67 -17.85
C LYS A 91 7.88 14.22 -18.14
N ILE A 92 7.51 13.33 -17.23
CA ILE A 92 7.68 11.89 -17.39
C ILE A 92 6.60 11.35 -18.34
N LEU A 93 7.02 10.61 -19.36
CA LEU A 93 6.15 9.91 -20.30
C LEU A 93 5.70 8.57 -19.71
N TRP A 94 6.65 7.83 -19.14
CA TRP A 94 6.41 6.59 -18.40
C TRP A 94 7.62 6.25 -17.53
N LYS A 95 7.41 5.40 -16.53
CA LYS A 95 8.48 4.88 -15.65
C LYS A 95 8.21 3.43 -15.26
N GLN A 96 9.26 2.65 -15.04
CA GLN A 96 9.21 1.27 -14.59
C GLN A 96 10.43 0.93 -13.73
N SER A 97 10.21 0.29 -12.59
CA SER A 97 11.27 -0.35 -11.80
C SER A 97 11.41 -1.81 -12.20
N VAL A 98 12.64 -2.30 -12.34
CA VAL A 98 12.93 -3.70 -12.67
C VAL A 98 14.15 -4.19 -11.89
N ARG A 99 14.06 -5.38 -11.32
CA ARG A 99 15.20 -6.05 -10.67
C ARG A 99 16.20 -6.55 -11.71
N VAL A 100 17.48 -6.29 -11.48
CA VAL A 100 18.58 -6.72 -12.37
C VAL A 100 19.55 -7.56 -11.56
N LEU A 101 19.19 -8.82 -11.32
CA LEU A 101 20.03 -9.73 -10.55
C LEU A 101 21.02 -10.46 -11.49
N SER A 102 22.26 -9.96 -11.53
CA SER A 102 23.33 -10.58 -12.31
C SER A 102 23.85 -11.87 -11.66
N PRO A 103 24.49 -12.78 -12.44
CA PRO A 103 25.18 -13.94 -11.89
C PRO A 103 26.24 -13.60 -10.83
N ALA A 104 27.04 -12.54 -11.03
CA ALA A 104 28.06 -12.09 -10.08
C ALA A 104 27.44 -11.59 -8.78
N ARG A 105 26.36 -10.79 -8.87
CA ARG A 105 25.62 -10.33 -7.69
C ARG A 105 25.01 -11.51 -6.92
N ARG A 106 24.43 -12.48 -7.64
CA ARG A 106 23.89 -13.71 -7.05
C ARG A 106 24.98 -14.49 -6.31
N ALA A 107 26.13 -14.72 -6.95
CA ALA A 107 27.26 -15.41 -6.34
C ALA A 107 27.84 -14.65 -5.13
N MET A 108 27.84 -13.32 -5.13
CA MET A 108 28.26 -12.50 -3.99
C MET A 108 27.30 -12.66 -2.80
N LEU A 109 25.98 -12.66 -3.07
CA LEU A 109 24.96 -12.94 -2.07
C LEU A 109 25.08 -14.37 -1.51
N ASP A 110 25.50 -15.34 -2.33
CA ASP A 110 25.74 -16.73 -1.92
C ASP A 110 27.04 -16.92 -1.10
N ARG A 111 28.05 -16.05 -1.29
CA ARG A 111 29.37 -16.12 -0.64
C ARG A 111 29.43 -15.48 0.75
N SER A 112 28.41 -14.74 1.19
CA SER A 112 28.35 -14.15 2.54
C SER A 112 27.97 -15.23 3.59
N PRO A 113 28.91 -15.79 4.37
CA PRO A 113 28.68 -17.05 5.06
C PRO A 113 27.94 -16.96 6.40
N THR A 114 27.59 -15.77 6.91
CA THR A 114 27.13 -15.65 8.32
C THR A 114 25.69 -15.19 8.53
N GLN A 115 24.89 -14.89 7.50
CA GLN A 115 23.49 -14.49 7.71
C GLN A 115 22.45 -15.12 6.78
N ILE A 116 22.85 -15.90 5.76
CA ILE A 116 21.91 -16.43 4.73
C ILE A 116 21.88 -17.97 4.67
N ARG A 117 22.80 -18.65 5.37
CA ARG A 117 22.97 -20.12 5.27
C ARG A 117 21.84 -20.97 5.88
N THR A 118 20.93 -20.40 6.67
CA THR A 118 19.75 -21.13 7.17
C THR A 118 18.55 -21.13 6.22
N LYS A 119 18.52 -20.30 5.16
CA LYS A 119 17.33 -20.22 4.27
C LYS A 119 17.43 -20.99 2.96
N ILE A 120 18.62 -21.26 2.43
CA ILE A 120 18.74 -21.86 1.08
C ILE A 120 18.81 -23.41 1.13
N ARG A 121 19.31 -24.00 2.22
CA ARG A 121 19.45 -25.46 2.35
C ARG A 121 18.17 -26.19 2.79
N GLN A 122 17.08 -25.48 3.10
CA GLN A 122 15.75 -26.10 3.34
C GLN A 122 14.81 -25.99 2.12
N ALA A 123 15.09 -25.09 1.18
CA ALA A 123 14.27 -24.92 -0.02
C ALA A 123 14.75 -25.77 -1.21
N SER A 124 16.06 -26.03 -1.35
CA SER A 124 16.59 -26.83 -2.46
C SER A 124 16.46 -28.34 -2.25
N THR A 125 16.59 -28.84 -1.01
CA THR A 125 16.32 -30.25 -0.65
C THR A 125 14.85 -30.63 -0.83
N ARG A 126 13.91 -29.69 -0.65
CA ARG A 126 12.49 -29.90 -0.95
C ARG A 126 12.19 -29.98 -2.45
N ARG A 127 13.01 -29.38 -3.31
CA ARG A 127 12.79 -29.37 -4.77
C ARG A 127 13.28 -30.66 -5.43
N THR A 128 14.37 -31.23 -4.94
CA THR A 128 14.87 -32.54 -5.40
C THR A 128 13.99 -33.70 -4.90
N GLN A 129 13.44 -33.60 -3.68
CA GLN A 129 12.46 -34.56 -3.17
C GLN A 129 11.11 -34.47 -3.91
N PHE A 130 10.67 -33.28 -4.35
CA PHE A 130 9.43 -33.13 -5.12
C PHE A 130 9.52 -33.61 -6.57
N GLN A 131 10.71 -33.60 -7.18
CA GLN A 131 10.91 -34.18 -8.52
C GLN A 131 11.00 -35.70 -8.48
N MET A 132 11.56 -36.29 -7.41
CA MET A 132 11.57 -37.74 -7.21
C MET A 132 10.17 -38.30 -6.86
N MET A 133 9.33 -37.51 -6.17
CA MET A 133 7.93 -37.90 -5.84
C MET A 133 6.95 -37.79 -7.02
N ARG A 134 7.27 -37.03 -8.08
CA ARG A 134 6.42 -36.97 -9.29
C ARG A 134 6.65 -38.15 -10.24
N SER A 135 7.81 -38.79 -10.18
CA SER A 135 8.11 -40.00 -10.96
C SER A 135 7.49 -41.27 -10.35
N ILE A 136 7.19 -41.25 -9.05
CA ILE A 136 6.65 -42.41 -8.32
C ILE A 136 5.11 -42.46 -8.34
N MET A 137 4.42 -41.33 -8.62
CA MET A 137 2.95 -41.31 -8.74
C MET A 137 2.41 -41.68 -10.13
N ILE A 138 3.27 -42.00 -11.09
CA ILE A 138 2.86 -42.54 -12.40
C ILE A 138 3.52 -43.92 -12.59
N SER A 139 3.32 -44.82 -11.64
CA SER A 139 3.40 -46.26 -11.89
C SER A 139 2.76 -47.03 -10.74
N GLY A 140 1.70 -47.76 -11.08
CA GLY A 140 1.43 -49.08 -10.52
C GLY A 140 1.04 -49.15 -9.04
N SER A 141 -0.26 -49.22 -8.79
CA SER A 141 -0.86 -50.43 -8.22
C SER A 141 -0.06 -51.14 -7.11
N SER A 142 0.05 -50.54 -5.92
CA SER A 142 0.43 -51.26 -4.68
C SER A 142 -0.03 -50.57 -3.38
N ALA A 143 -0.81 -49.49 -3.45
CA ALA A 143 -1.34 -48.77 -2.28
C ALA A 143 -2.62 -49.41 -1.68
N ALA A 144 -2.82 -50.71 -1.88
CA ALA A 144 -3.92 -51.48 -1.28
C ALA A 144 -3.45 -52.50 -0.22
N ALA A 145 -2.14 -52.65 0.02
CA ALA A 145 -1.60 -53.67 0.94
C ALA A 145 -0.87 -53.12 2.18
N PHE A 146 -0.68 -51.80 2.32
CA PHE A 146 0.03 -51.23 3.47
C PHE A 146 -0.88 -50.63 4.54
N ILE A 147 -2.18 -50.43 4.23
CA ILE A 147 -3.18 -49.89 5.16
C ILE A 147 -3.74 -50.99 6.09
N LEU A 148 -3.53 -52.27 5.78
CA LEU A 148 -3.87 -53.42 6.64
C LEU A 148 -2.73 -53.90 7.55
N GLY A 149 -1.50 -53.41 7.36
CA GLY A 149 -0.32 -53.82 8.14
C GLY A 149 -0.08 -53.03 9.43
N CYS A 150 -0.73 -51.89 9.62
CA CYS A 150 -0.52 -51.00 10.77
C CYS A 150 -1.67 -51.01 11.79
N TRP A 151 -2.53 -52.04 11.76
CA TRP A 151 -3.65 -52.18 12.72
C TRP A 151 -3.52 -53.37 13.68
N LEU A 152 -2.36 -54.06 13.69
CA LEU A 152 -2.08 -55.20 14.58
C LEU A 152 -0.79 -55.09 15.40
N GLY A 153 -0.20 -53.89 15.51
CA GLY A 153 1.00 -53.63 16.30
C GLY A 153 0.79 -52.89 17.63
N TYR A 154 -0.46 -52.67 18.04
CA TYR A 154 -0.81 -51.88 19.23
C TYR A 154 -1.52 -52.73 20.29
N ALA A 155 -0.90 -53.85 20.63
CA ALA A 155 -1.21 -54.61 21.83
C ALA A 155 0.09 -55.32 22.24
N ASP A 156 0.95 -54.63 23.01
CA ASP A 156 1.70 -55.19 24.13
C ASP A 156 2.80 -54.24 24.65
N SER A 157 2.67 -53.87 25.94
CA SER A 157 3.74 -53.53 26.91
C SER A 157 4.38 -52.11 26.89
N PRO A 158 5.04 -51.67 27.98
CA PRO A 158 4.39 -50.96 29.09
C PRO A 158 5.01 -49.57 29.40
N SER A 159 4.33 -48.89 30.33
CA SER A 159 4.59 -47.56 30.90
C SER A 159 6.03 -47.26 31.32
N GLU A 160 6.62 -46.22 30.72
CA GLU A 160 7.56 -45.33 31.40
C GLU A 160 7.32 -43.88 31.00
N GLN A 161 7.08 -43.05 32.01
CA GLN A 161 6.92 -41.61 31.89
C GLN A 161 8.22 -40.95 31.45
N THR A 162 8.23 -40.37 30.26
CA THR A 162 8.95 -39.11 30.02
C THR A 162 8.03 -38.15 29.30
N ASN A 163 7.42 -37.27 30.09
CA ASN A 163 6.72 -36.09 29.63
C ASN A 163 7.68 -35.19 28.84
N ALA A 164 7.59 -35.24 27.52
CA ALA A 164 8.04 -34.17 26.64
C ALA A 164 6.89 -33.74 25.71
N SER A 165 5.69 -33.62 26.29
CA SER A 165 4.63 -32.82 25.68
C SER A 165 5.03 -31.36 25.78
N ALA A 166 5.04 -30.69 24.63
CA ALA A 166 5.33 -29.29 24.48
C ALA A 166 4.68 -28.46 25.59
N ILE A 167 5.51 -27.86 26.44
CA ILE A 167 5.11 -26.73 27.25
C ILE A 167 4.84 -25.59 26.24
N MET A 168 3.63 -25.55 25.67
CA MET A 168 3.02 -24.27 25.40
C MET A 168 2.77 -23.67 26.78
N THR A 169 3.75 -22.92 27.28
CA THR A 169 3.47 -21.96 28.34
C THR A 169 2.36 -21.08 27.80
N ASN A 170 1.15 -21.24 28.34
CA ASN A 170 0.22 -20.13 28.45
C ASN A 170 0.96 -19.07 29.26
N VAL A 171 1.83 -18.30 28.61
CA VAL A 171 2.38 -17.08 29.19
C VAL A 171 1.16 -16.22 29.40
N SER A 172 0.75 -16.12 30.65
CA SER A 172 -0.30 -15.20 31.06
C SER A 172 0.12 -13.81 30.59
N LEU A 173 -0.53 -13.29 29.55
CA LEU A 173 -0.34 -11.95 29.03
C LEU A 173 -0.94 -10.92 30.01
N GLN A 174 -0.54 -10.96 31.28
CA GLN A 174 -1.09 -10.16 32.38
C GLN A 174 -0.15 -9.03 32.83
N GLY A 175 1.09 -8.97 32.32
CA GLY A 175 2.05 -7.94 32.71
C GLY A 175 1.61 -6.54 32.24
N ALA A 176 1.66 -5.53 33.11
CA ALA A 176 1.32 -4.13 32.78
C ALA A 176 2.26 -3.48 31.74
N GLN A 177 3.32 -4.20 31.36
CA GLN A 177 4.35 -3.79 30.42
C GLN A 177 4.63 -4.92 29.43
N VAL A 178 5.10 -4.56 28.24
CA VAL A 178 5.63 -5.47 27.22
C VAL A 178 7.06 -5.06 26.91
N GLN A 179 7.95 -6.03 26.78
CA GLN A 179 9.34 -5.79 26.40
C GLN A 179 9.45 -5.64 24.88
N GLY A 180 9.52 -4.40 24.40
CA GLY A 180 9.92 -4.11 23.02
C GLY A 180 11.43 -4.26 22.82
N ASN A 181 11.86 -4.23 21.56
CA ASN A 181 13.28 -4.35 21.23
C ASN A 181 14.11 -3.12 21.67
N ALA A 182 13.50 -1.93 21.70
CA ALA A 182 14.17 -0.69 22.10
C ALA A 182 13.91 -0.28 23.57
N ALA A 183 12.78 -0.69 24.15
CA ALA A 183 12.36 -0.31 25.50
C ALA A 183 11.24 -1.22 26.01
N SER A 184 11.05 -1.27 27.33
CA SER A 184 9.79 -1.70 27.94
C SER A 184 8.72 -0.65 27.65
N VAL A 185 7.52 -1.09 27.28
CA VAL A 185 6.38 -0.23 26.94
C VAL A 185 5.15 -0.56 27.78
N PRO A 186 4.40 0.45 28.26
CA PRO A 186 3.15 0.21 28.97
C PRO A 186 2.09 -0.39 28.05
N VAL A 187 1.28 -1.26 28.61
CA VAL A 187 0.06 -1.75 27.97
C VAL A 187 -1.07 -0.77 28.28
N LEU A 188 -1.54 -0.06 27.26
CA LEU A 188 -2.67 0.87 27.38
C LEU A 188 -3.98 0.09 27.44
N LYS A 189 -4.93 0.54 28.26
CA LYS A 189 -6.26 -0.08 28.42
C LYS A 189 -7.37 0.93 28.13
N PRO A 190 -7.57 1.32 26.86
CA PRO A 190 -8.67 2.21 26.49
C PRO A 190 -10.02 1.54 26.76
N LYS A 191 -11.06 2.37 26.86
CA LYS A 191 -12.42 1.90 27.15
C LYS A 191 -13.07 1.39 25.86
N SER A 192 -13.77 0.26 25.96
CA SER A 192 -14.61 -0.26 24.89
C SER A 192 -15.83 0.65 24.71
N ASN A 193 -16.14 1.02 23.47
CA ASN A 193 -17.29 1.87 23.12
C ASN A 193 -18.51 1.04 22.68
N ASN A 194 -18.39 -0.29 22.65
CA ASN A 194 -19.48 -1.19 22.29
C ASN A 194 -19.52 -2.43 23.21
N ASN A 195 -20.66 -3.14 23.20
CA ASN A 195 -20.90 -4.36 23.97
C ASN A 195 -20.64 -5.65 23.17
N ASP A 196 -20.07 -5.57 21.97
CA ASP A 196 -19.77 -6.75 21.18
C ASP A 196 -18.60 -7.52 21.80
N SER A 197 -18.72 -8.85 21.85
CA SER A 197 -17.64 -9.76 22.20
C SER A 197 -16.42 -9.68 21.26
N ALA A 198 -16.64 -9.34 19.98
CA ALA A 198 -15.56 -9.11 19.02
C ALA A 198 -14.90 -7.75 19.28
N LEU A 199 -13.59 -7.68 19.10
CA LEU A 199 -12.83 -6.44 19.16
C LEU A 199 -12.81 -5.80 17.76
N HIS A 200 -13.27 -4.56 17.65
CA HIS A 200 -13.45 -3.85 16.38
C HIS A 200 -12.40 -2.76 16.22
N LEU A 201 -11.59 -2.86 15.16
CA LEU A 201 -10.57 -1.90 14.79
C LEU A 201 -10.97 -1.18 13.50
N MET A 202 -10.60 0.09 13.37
CA MET A 202 -10.77 0.88 12.16
C MET A 202 -9.48 1.57 11.75
N PHE A 203 -9.15 1.50 10.46
CA PHE A 203 -8.00 2.20 9.88
C PHE A 203 -8.47 3.13 8.78
N GLY A 204 -8.20 4.42 8.93
CA GLY A 204 -8.38 5.44 7.90
C GLY A 204 -7.07 5.81 7.21
N GLY A 205 -7.20 6.52 6.10
CA GLY A 205 -6.09 6.99 5.27
C GLY A 205 -5.31 8.18 5.83
N ASP A 206 -4.72 8.95 4.93
CA ASP A 206 -3.93 10.16 5.24
C ASP A 206 -4.84 11.32 5.71
N VAL A 207 -4.52 11.89 6.88
CA VAL A 207 -5.19 13.05 7.47
C VAL A 207 -4.21 14.21 7.59
N SER A 208 -4.44 15.28 6.84
CA SER A 208 -3.72 16.56 6.92
C SER A 208 -4.68 17.63 7.43
N LEU A 209 -4.66 17.85 8.75
CA LEU A 209 -5.40 18.92 9.42
C LEU A 209 -4.61 20.23 9.34
N ASP A 210 -4.17 20.56 8.13
CA ASP A 210 -3.29 21.69 7.85
C ASP A 210 -4.05 23.01 7.67
N GLU A 211 -3.33 24.06 7.27
CA GLU A 211 -3.90 25.37 6.97
C GLU A 211 -5.02 25.34 5.90
N SER A 212 -4.96 24.42 4.93
CA SER A 212 -6.01 24.29 3.91
C SER A 212 -7.29 23.70 4.52
N TYR A 213 -7.14 22.72 5.41
CA TYR A 213 -8.24 22.23 6.24
C TYR A 213 -8.85 23.35 7.09
N SER A 214 -8.02 24.10 7.82
CA SER A 214 -8.51 25.20 8.68
C SER A 214 -9.16 26.32 7.88
N ALA A 215 -8.69 26.61 6.67
CA ALA A 215 -9.31 27.59 5.78
C ALA A 215 -10.70 27.15 5.31
N ALA A 216 -10.90 25.86 5.04
CA ALA A 216 -12.17 25.32 4.57
C ALA A 216 -13.19 25.06 5.69
N VAL A 217 -12.74 24.55 6.83
CA VAL A 217 -13.60 24.04 7.92
C VAL A 217 -13.67 24.98 9.12
N GLY A 218 -12.71 25.91 9.25
CA GLY A 218 -12.60 26.79 10.40
C GLY A 218 -12.47 26.01 11.72
N ASN A 219 -13.23 26.42 12.73
CA ASN A 219 -13.23 25.81 14.05
C ASN A 219 -14.31 24.71 14.22
N ASN A 220 -14.94 24.26 13.14
CA ASN A 220 -15.94 23.18 13.21
C ASN A 220 -15.25 21.81 13.27
N TYR A 221 -14.64 21.49 14.39
CA TYR A 221 -13.89 20.25 14.58
C TYR A 221 -14.75 18.98 14.53
N GLN A 222 -16.08 19.08 14.59
CA GLN A 222 -16.97 17.92 14.40
C GLN A 222 -17.21 17.61 12.92
N TRP A 223 -17.03 18.59 12.05
CA TRP A 223 -17.31 18.49 10.62
C TRP A 223 -16.67 17.27 9.94
N PRO A 224 -15.37 16.95 10.14
CA PRO A 224 -14.68 16.02 9.24
C PRO A 224 -15.17 14.59 9.35
N PHE A 225 -15.59 14.20 10.56
CA PHE A 225 -16.08 12.87 10.88
C PHE A 225 -17.56 12.86 11.25
N GLY A 226 -18.26 14.00 11.08
CA GLY A 226 -19.65 14.17 11.48
C GLY A 226 -20.59 13.15 10.85
N ASN A 227 -20.33 12.78 9.59
CA ASN A 227 -21.12 11.84 8.79
C ASN A 227 -20.50 10.44 8.70
N LEU A 228 -19.56 10.10 9.59
CA LEU A 228 -18.93 8.79 9.67
C LEU A 228 -19.19 8.19 11.07
N GLU A 229 -20.45 7.81 11.30
CA GLU A 229 -20.90 7.29 12.58
C GLU A 229 -20.15 6.02 12.99
N GLU A 230 -19.70 5.22 12.02
CA GLU A 230 -19.00 3.96 12.23
C GLU A 230 -17.70 4.14 13.01
N GLY A 231 -16.98 5.27 12.82
CA GLY A 231 -15.72 5.56 13.51
C GLY A 231 -15.85 5.65 15.03
N ARG A 232 -17.05 5.98 15.52
CA ARG A 232 -17.35 6.09 16.95
C ARG A 232 -17.69 4.75 17.60
N TRP A 233 -17.97 3.72 16.80
CA TRP A 233 -18.34 2.39 17.27
C TRP A 233 -17.13 1.46 17.43
N ALA A 234 -16.02 1.72 16.73
CA ALA A 234 -14.81 0.95 16.90
C ALA A 234 -14.25 1.05 18.33
N ASP A 235 -13.59 -0.02 18.75
CA ASP A 235 -12.87 -0.06 20.02
C ASP A 235 -11.49 0.61 19.93
N ILE A 236 -10.87 0.57 18.74
CA ILE A 236 -9.65 1.30 18.42
C ILE A 236 -9.72 1.83 16.98
N SER A 237 -9.56 3.13 16.80
CA SER A 237 -9.44 3.76 15.48
C SER A 237 -8.05 4.38 15.27
N MET A 238 -7.51 4.19 14.06
CA MET A 238 -6.19 4.68 13.68
C MET A 238 -6.19 5.38 12.32
N VAL A 239 -5.41 6.46 12.19
CA VAL A 239 -5.16 7.17 10.92
C VAL A 239 -3.67 7.51 10.75
N ASN A 240 -3.26 7.92 9.54
CA ASN A 240 -1.94 8.52 9.34
C ASN A 240 -2.03 10.04 9.43
N LEU A 241 -1.47 10.64 10.49
CA LEU A 241 -1.48 12.09 10.68
C LEU A 241 -0.31 12.72 9.92
N ASN A 242 -0.62 13.26 8.74
CA ASN A 242 0.33 13.71 7.74
C ASN A 242 0.56 15.24 7.76
N ALA A 243 0.43 15.85 8.94
CA ALA A 243 0.80 17.23 9.21
C ALA A 243 1.16 17.37 10.71
N PRO A 244 2.23 18.09 11.06
CA PRO A 244 2.53 18.41 12.45
C PRO A 244 1.48 19.40 12.98
N LEU A 245 1.08 19.21 14.24
CA LEU A 245 0.18 20.09 14.97
C LEU A 245 1.03 21.01 15.84
N THR A 246 1.30 22.23 15.36
CA THR A 246 2.34 23.08 15.92
C THR A 246 2.13 24.58 15.67
N THR A 247 2.58 25.38 16.62
CA THR A 247 2.73 26.84 16.50
C THR A 247 4.13 27.26 16.02
N ALA A 248 5.11 26.36 16.00
CA ALA A 248 6.49 26.63 15.61
C ALA A 248 6.59 27.40 14.27
N LEU A 249 7.46 28.39 14.22
CA LEU A 249 7.59 29.28 13.05
C LEU A 249 8.65 28.79 12.05
N GLN A 250 9.63 28.04 12.53
CA GLN A 250 10.75 27.61 11.71
C GLN A 250 10.43 26.29 11.01
N SER A 251 10.02 26.39 9.75
CA SER A 251 9.89 25.22 8.88
C SER A 251 11.25 24.67 8.47
N GLN A 252 11.25 23.47 7.92
CA GLN A 252 12.44 22.81 7.42
C GLN A 252 12.98 23.56 6.19
N PRO A 253 14.23 24.06 6.22
CA PRO A 253 14.78 24.85 5.12
C PRO A 253 14.77 24.10 3.79
N GLY A 254 14.35 24.80 2.73
CA GLY A 254 14.39 24.30 1.34
C GLY A 254 13.32 23.25 0.98
N LYS A 255 12.48 22.81 1.93
CA LYS A 255 11.38 21.90 1.62
C LYS A 255 10.23 22.68 0.95
N GLN A 256 9.82 22.22 -0.22
CA GLN A 256 8.86 22.93 -1.10
C GLN A 256 7.39 22.78 -0.66
N LYS A 257 7.03 21.61 -0.11
CA LYS A 257 5.68 21.32 0.38
C LYS A 257 5.75 21.15 1.89
N ILE A 258 5.37 22.20 2.62
CA ILE A 258 5.28 22.23 4.08
C ILE A 258 3.82 22.09 4.47
N ALA A 259 3.54 21.23 5.44
CA ALA A 259 2.24 21.11 6.11
C ALA A 259 2.35 21.65 7.53
N LYS A 260 1.36 22.44 7.97
CA LYS A 260 1.24 22.95 9.32
C LYS A 260 -0.22 22.90 9.75
N GLY A 261 -0.52 22.20 10.84
CA GLY A 261 -1.82 22.27 11.51
C GLY A 261 -1.70 23.04 12.82
N ALA A 262 -2.75 23.76 13.22
CA ALA A 262 -2.80 24.35 14.56
C ALA A 262 -2.95 23.23 15.60
N PRO A 263 -2.34 23.33 16.80
CA PRO A 263 -2.55 22.35 17.87
C PRO A 263 -4.01 22.07 18.20
N THR A 264 -4.89 23.09 18.12
CA THR A 264 -6.33 22.95 18.37
C THR A 264 -7.04 22.04 17.36
N ASN A 265 -6.47 21.80 16.19
CA ASN A 265 -7.04 20.89 15.20
C ASN A 265 -7.06 19.43 15.69
N VAL A 266 -6.32 19.08 16.76
CA VAL A 266 -6.41 17.76 17.41
C VAL A 266 -7.83 17.42 17.86
N GLU A 267 -8.66 18.43 18.15
CA GLU A 267 -10.07 18.21 18.50
C GLU A 267 -10.86 17.54 17.37
N ALA A 268 -10.44 17.71 16.10
CA ALA A 268 -11.05 16.98 14.99
C ALA A 268 -10.81 15.46 15.10
N LEU A 269 -9.59 15.06 15.48
CA LEU A 269 -9.26 13.65 15.71
C LEU A 269 -10.05 13.08 16.89
N LYS A 270 -10.14 13.82 18.00
CA LYS A 270 -10.92 13.42 19.18
C LYS A 270 -12.41 13.26 18.84
N ASN A 271 -12.99 14.21 18.13
CA ASN A 271 -14.39 14.14 17.70
C ASN A 271 -14.67 13.00 16.71
N GLY A 272 -13.65 12.58 15.95
CA GLY A 272 -13.69 11.41 15.09
C GLY A 272 -13.50 10.08 15.81
N GLY A 273 -13.22 10.08 17.13
CA GLY A 273 -12.96 8.87 17.89
C GLY A 273 -11.62 8.21 17.54
N ILE A 274 -10.61 8.99 17.14
CA ILE A 274 -9.28 8.47 16.81
C ILE A 274 -8.45 8.25 18.08
N ASP A 275 -7.98 7.03 18.30
CA ASP A 275 -7.20 6.63 19.48
C ASP A 275 -5.69 6.61 19.22
N LEU A 276 -5.28 6.44 17.96
CA LEU A 276 -3.90 6.22 17.57
C LEU A 276 -3.59 6.87 16.23
N VAL A 277 -2.39 7.44 16.09
CA VAL A 277 -1.90 7.97 14.81
C VAL A 277 -0.54 7.40 14.42
N ASN A 278 -0.33 7.19 13.12
CA ASN A 278 1.01 7.01 12.56
C ASN A 278 1.63 8.37 12.26
N LEU A 279 2.83 8.61 12.80
CA LEU A 279 3.68 9.77 12.55
C LEU A 279 4.94 9.41 11.75
N ALA A 280 5.15 8.15 11.37
CA ALA A 280 6.25 7.83 10.45
C ALA A 280 5.87 8.26 9.04
N ASN A 281 6.00 9.55 8.71
CA ASN A 281 5.70 10.07 7.38
C ASN A 281 6.61 11.25 6.99
N ASN A 282 6.43 11.73 5.76
CA ASN A 282 7.30 12.74 5.17
C ASN A 282 7.06 14.15 5.72
N HIS A 283 5.93 14.43 6.38
CA HIS A 283 5.53 15.76 6.86
C HIS A 283 5.71 15.98 8.36
N THR A 284 5.84 14.93 9.16
CA THR A 284 6.01 15.02 10.61
C THR A 284 7.13 15.95 11.07
N MET A 285 8.20 16.08 10.28
CA MET A 285 9.37 16.90 10.60
C MET A 285 9.40 18.25 9.86
N ASP A 286 8.27 18.70 9.31
CA ASP A 286 8.17 19.96 8.54
C ASP A 286 8.51 21.19 9.36
N TYR A 287 8.30 21.13 10.66
CA TYR A 287 8.68 22.18 11.63
C TYR A 287 9.76 21.69 12.60
N GLN A 288 10.58 20.75 12.10
CA GLN A 288 11.75 20.21 12.78
C GLN A 288 11.42 19.63 14.17
N SER A 289 12.40 19.59 15.08
CA SER A 289 12.23 19.02 16.42
C SER A 289 11.19 19.75 17.26
N ALA A 290 11.08 21.08 17.14
CA ALA A 290 10.09 21.88 17.85
C ALA A 290 8.67 21.50 17.45
N GLY A 291 8.42 21.36 16.14
CA GLY A 291 7.13 20.95 15.61
C GLY A 291 6.74 19.52 16.01
N LEU A 292 7.69 18.58 15.96
CA LEU A 292 7.44 17.21 16.43
C LEU A 292 7.17 17.16 17.93
N ASP A 293 7.94 17.86 18.76
CA ASP A 293 7.75 17.84 20.22
C ASP A 293 6.38 18.42 20.63
N GLU A 294 5.96 19.54 20.01
CA GLU A 294 4.63 20.10 20.23
C GLU A 294 3.53 19.16 19.75
N THR A 295 3.69 18.56 18.56
CA THR A 295 2.72 17.57 18.04
C THR A 295 2.54 16.40 19.01
N LEU A 296 3.64 15.84 19.53
CA LEU A 296 3.59 14.74 20.50
C LEU A 296 2.88 15.15 21.80
N LYS A 297 3.16 16.35 22.33
CA LYS A 297 2.49 16.89 23.52
C LYS A 297 1.00 17.14 23.29
N THR A 298 0.64 17.65 22.12
CA THR A 298 -0.75 17.89 21.72
C THR A 298 -1.53 16.58 21.66
N LEU A 299 -0.96 15.52 21.05
CA LEU A 299 -1.57 14.20 20.98
C LEU A 299 -1.69 13.54 22.37
N GLU A 300 -0.64 13.62 23.18
CA GLU A 300 -0.63 13.10 24.56
C GLU A 300 -1.72 13.78 25.42
N THR A 301 -1.83 15.11 25.35
CA THR A 301 -2.87 15.88 26.05
C THR A 301 -4.28 15.52 25.58
N ALA A 302 -4.42 15.20 24.28
CA ALA A 302 -5.67 14.75 23.69
C ALA A 302 -6.03 13.29 24.04
N GLY A 303 -5.13 12.54 24.65
CA GLY A 303 -5.30 11.10 24.91
C GLY A 303 -5.12 10.22 23.68
N ILE A 304 -4.48 10.74 22.62
CA ILE A 304 -4.25 10.03 21.35
C ILE A 304 -2.82 9.49 21.34
N ALA A 305 -2.68 8.17 21.20
CA ALA A 305 -1.37 7.53 21.11
C ALA A 305 -0.71 7.79 19.75
N ALA A 306 0.62 7.66 19.68
CA ALA A 306 1.38 7.85 18.45
C ALA A 306 2.47 6.79 18.27
N VAL A 307 2.70 6.38 17.03
CA VAL A 307 3.81 5.50 16.62
C VAL A 307 4.62 6.14 15.51
N GLY A 308 5.90 5.73 15.38
CA GLY A 308 6.68 5.99 14.18
C GLY A 308 7.45 7.32 14.13
N ALA A 309 7.39 8.13 15.19
CA ALA A 309 8.24 9.30 15.38
C ALA A 309 8.51 9.53 16.87
N GLY A 310 9.59 10.25 17.19
CA GLY A 310 9.96 10.51 18.59
C GLY A 310 11.11 11.48 18.72
N ARG A 311 11.43 11.86 19.95
CA ARG A 311 12.51 12.80 20.32
C ARG A 311 13.90 12.18 20.16
N ASN A 312 13.96 10.86 19.96
CA ASN A 312 15.14 10.08 19.64
C ASN A 312 14.74 8.75 19.00
N GLN A 313 15.73 7.97 18.57
CA GLN A 313 15.52 6.68 17.91
C GLN A 313 14.78 5.65 18.77
N GLN A 314 14.99 5.67 20.10
CA GLN A 314 14.31 4.74 21.01
C GLN A 314 12.80 5.04 21.05
N GLU A 315 12.43 6.32 21.16
CA GLU A 315 11.04 6.76 21.17
C GLU A 315 10.38 6.57 19.80
N ALA A 316 11.07 6.88 18.70
CA ALA A 316 10.53 6.72 17.35
C ALA A 316 10.22 5.26 17.00
N ARG A 317 11.03 4.32 17.52
CA ARG A 317 10.84 2.86 17.38
C ARG A 317 9.88 2.27 18.41
N ARG A 318 9.40 3.06 19.38
CA ARG A 318 8.59 2.56 20.47
C ARG A 318 7.22 2.10 19.93
N PRO A 319 6.84 0.83 20.13
CA PRO A 319 5.49 0.38 19.78
C PRO A 319 4.47 0.97 20.75
N VAL A 320 3.23 1.05 20.29
CA VAL A 320 2.06 1.21 21.17
C VAL A 320 1.41 -0.15 21.34
N VAL A 321 1.14 -0.56 22.58
CA VAL A 321 0.43 -1.81 22.88
C VAL A 321 -0.87 -1.48 23.60
N MET A 322 -1.99 -1.94 23.06
CA MET A 322 -3.32 -1.75 23.65
C MET A 322 -3.95 -3.09 24.01
N GLU A 323 -4.59 -3.17 25.17
CA GLU A 323 -5.32 -4.36 25.65
C GLU A 323 -6.80 -4.01 25.86
N LEU A 324 -7.67 -4.66 25.08
CA LEU A 324 -9.12 -4.56 25.20
C LEU A 324 -9.73 -5.95 25.00
N LYS A 325 -10.84 -6.22 25.69
CA LYS A 325 -11.60 -7.49 25.56
C LYS A 325 -10.68 -8.72 25.70
N GLY A 326 -9.67 -8.63 26.57
CA GLY A 326 -8.70 -9.69 26.84
C GLY A 326 -7.67 -9.94 25.74
N GLN A 327 -7.60 -9.09 24.70
CA GLN A 327 -6.67 -9.22 23.57
C GLN A 327 -5.69 -8.06 23.53
N ARG A 328 -4.41 -8.35 23.30
CA ARG A 328 -3.32 -7.36 23.13
C ARG A 328 -2.97 -7.14 21.67
N ILE A 329 -2.96 -5.89 21.26
CA ILE A 329 -2.56 -5.48 19.91
C ILE A 329 -1.35 -4.54 20.01
N ALA A 330 -0.27 -4.89 19.32
CA ALA A 330 0.87 -3.99 19.13
C ALA A 330 0.78 -3.27 17.78
N TYR A 331 1.11 -1.98 17.79
CA TYR A 331 1.16 -1.12 16.63
C TYR A 331 2.57 -0.61 16.41
N LEU A 332 3.02 -0.69 15.16
CA LEU A 332 4.31 -0.17 14.69
C LEU A 332 4.09 0.75 13.49
N GLY A 333 4.98 1.74 13.32
CA GLY A 333 4.93 2.72 12.22
C GLY A 333 6.32 2.93 11.61
N TYR A 334 6.41 2.90 10.28
CA TYR A 334 7.66 3.10 9.55
C TYR A 334 7.49 3.98 8.28
N TYR A 335 8.50 4.79 7.99
CA TYR A 335 8.56 5.65 6.79
C TYR A 335 9.57 5.11 5.79
N ASP A 336 9.28 5.26 4.48
CA ASP A 336 10.06 4.66 3.42
C ASP A 336 11.43 5.29 3.09
N SER A 337 11.82 6.29 3.87
CA SER A 337 13.05 7.08 3.71
C SER A 337 13.80 7.22 5.04
N ASP A 338 15.13 7.35 4.95
CA ASP A 338 15.98 7.74 6.09
C ASP A 338 16.02 9.27 6.31
N PHE A 339 15.33 10.04 5.47
CA PHE A 339 15.27 11.49 5.62
C PHE A 339 14.57 11.86 6.93
N ASN A 340 15.20 12.74 7.71
CA ASN A 340 14.80 13.08 9.08
C ASN A 340 14.63 11.87 10.02
N ALA A 341 15.38 10.78 9.79
CA ALA A 341 15.39 9.65 10.71
C ALA A 341 15.85 10.07 12.11
N ALA A 342 15.12 9.61 13.12
CA ALA A 342 15.50 9.81 14.51
C ALA A 342 16.86 9.16 14.79
N GLY A 343 17.74 9.91 15.44
CA GLY A 343 19.06 9.46 15.91
C GLY A 343 19.05 9.22 17.42
N ASP A 344 20.18 8.79 17.96
CA ASP A 344 20.28 8.46 19.40
C ASP A 344 19.93 9.65 20.32
N ARG A 345 20.17 10.88 19.85
CA ARG A 345 19.91 12.14 20.56
C ARG A 345 19.20 13.19 19.70
N SER A 346 18.61 12.78 18.58
CA SER A 346 17.93 13.70 17.67
C SER A 346 16.53 13.21 17.33
N ALA A 347 15.58 14.13 17.40
CA ALA A 347 14.19 13.89 17.06
C ALA A 347 14.04 13.54 15.58
N GLY A 348 13.04 12.72 15.25
CA GLY A 348 12.80 12.31 13.88
C GLY A 348 11.79 11.18 13.74
N ILE A 349 11.71 10.67 12.52
CA ILE A 349 10.83 9.56 12.14
C ILE A 349 11.53 8.20 12.27
N ASN A 350 10.75 7.13 12.25
CA ASN A 350 11.23 5.76 12.25
C ASN A 350 11.36 5.23 10.81
N PRO A 351 12.57 5.06 10.24
CA PRO A 351 12.74 4.57 8.88
C PRO A 351 12.54 3.05 8.77
N ARG A 352 12.08 2.58 7.61
CA ARG A 352 11.86 1.15 7.30
C ARG A 352 13.15 0.34 7.12
N ARG A 353 13.85 0.04 8.21
CA ARG A 353 15.04 -0.81 8.16
C ARG A 353 14.66 -2.27 8.44
N ASN A 354 14.85 -3.15 7.46
CA ASN A 354 14.36 -4.54 7.52
C ASN A 354 14.86 -5.32 8.76
N ASP A 355 16.11 -5.09 9.17
CA ASP A 355 16.71 -5.65 10.38
C ASP A 355 15.98 -5.16 11.64
N ARG A 356 15.65 -3.86 11.70
CA ARG A 356 14.90 -3.26 12.82
C ARG A 356 13.45 -3.74 12.86
N ILE A 357 12.77 -3.76 11.72
CA ILE A 357 11.40 -4.29 11.57
C ILE A 357 11.36 -5.74 12.10
N ALA A 358 12.29 -6.58 11.66
CA ALA A 358 12.36 -7.97 12.13
C ALA A 358 12.62 -8.07 13.64
N ALA A 359 13.52 -7.26 14.18
CA ALA A 359 13.82 -7.26 15.61
C ALA A 359 12.62 -6.78 16.46
N ASP A 360 11.96 -5.70 16.03
CA ASP A 360 10.81 -5.12 16.71
C ASP A 360 9.64 -6.12 16.77
N ILE A 361 9.31 -6.73 15.63
CA ILE A 361 8.23 -7.75 15.55
C ILE A 361 8.57 -8.97 16.41
N LYS A 362 9.80 -9.49 16.33
CA LYS A 362 10.22 -10.67 17.11
C LYS A 362 10.16 -10.44 18.61
N ALA A 363 10.54 -9.25 19.08
CA ALA A 363 10.47 -8.91 20.50
C ALA A 363 9.01 -8.88 21.00
N LEU A 364 8.09 -8.37 20.20
CA LEU A 364 6.67 -8.24 20.56
C LEU A 364 5.92 -9.56 20.46
N ARG A 365 6.24 -10.41 19.48
CA ARG A 365 5.44 -11.58 19.11
C ARG A 365 5.01 -12.50 20.27
N PRO A 366 5.86 -12.87 21.25
CA PRO A 366 5.44 -13.74 22.34
C PRO A 366 4.58 -13.05 23.41
N GLN A 367 4.37 -11.74 23.32
CA GLN A 367 3.77 -10.90 24.38
C GLN A 367 2.44 -10.23 23.96
N VAL A 368 2.00 -10.45 22.72
CA VAL A 368 0.78 -9.86 22.16
C VAL A 368 0.04 -10.85 21.28
N ASP A 369 -1.27 -10.68 21.15
CA ASP A 369 -2.13 -11.51 20.29
C ASP A 369 -2.02 -11.06 18.83
N TRP A 370 -1.91 -9.76 18.58
CA TRP A 370 -1.91 -9.18 17.24
C TRP A 370 -0.80 -8.14 17.05
N ILE A 371 -0.18 -8.12 15.88
CA ILE A 371 0.81 -7.11 15.47
C ILE A 371 0.34 -6.45 14.18
N VAL A 372 0.09 -5.13 14.26
CA VAL A 372 -0.27 -4.27 13.13
C VAL A 372 0.93 -3.41 12.77
N VAL A 373 1.32 -3.42 11.49
CA VAL A 373 2.42 -2.61 10.98
C VAL A 373 1.90 -1.59 9.97
N ASN A 374 2.18 -0.33 10.22
CA ASN A 374 1.79 0.79 9.38
C ASN A 374 3.00 1.32 8.61
N TYR A 375 2.80 1.60 7.32
CA TYR A 375 3.83 2.16 6.46
C TYR A 375 3.36 3.42 5.75
N HIS A 376 4.22 4.43 5.72
CA HIS A 376 4.07 5.56 4.81
C HIS A 376 5.09 5.39 3.68
N TRP A 377 4.62 5.04 2.48
CA TRP A 377 5.51 4.50 1.44
C TRP A 377 5.03 4.66 0.00
N GLY A 378 5.94 4.44 -0.93
CA GLY A 378 5.59 4.32 -2.34
C GLY A 378 5.68 5.66 -3.06
N GLU A 379 4.92 5.80 -4.12
CA GLU A 379 4.92 7.00 -4.95
C GLU A 379 3.54 7.66 -4.90
N GLU A 380 3.52 8.99 -4.71
CA GLU A 380 2.29 9.77 -4.75
C GLU A 380 1.53 9.52 -6.07
N LEU A 381 0.22 9.30 -5.96
CA LEU A 381 -0.73 9.09 -7.07
C LEU A 381 -0.46 7.84 -7.91
N ALA A 382 0.43 6.94 -7.48
CA ALA A 382 0.62 5.67 -8.16
C ALA A 382 -0.58 4.76 -7.91
N LYS A 383 -1.25 4.34 -8.99
CA LYS A 383 -2.41 3.43 -8.93
C LYS A 383 -2.08 2.05 -8.35
N TYR A 384 -0.87 1.55 -8.59
CA TYR A 384 -0.43 0.23 -8.14
C TYR A 384 0.79 0.37 -7.22
N PRO A 385 0.92 -0.48 -6.18
CA PRO A 385 2.12 -0.52 -5.37
C PRO A 385 3.32 -0.99 -6.20
N GLY A 386 4.50 -0.45 -5.92
CA GLY A 386 5.74 -0.94 -6.55
C GLY A 386 6.16 -2.29 -6.01
N ASP A 387 6.88 -3.08 -6.81
CA ASP A 387 7.39 -4.43 -6.43
C ASP A 387 8.11 -4.43 -5.08
N TRP A 388 8.87 -3.37 -4.76
CA TRP A 388 9.57 -3.26 -3.49
C TRP A 388 8.64 -3.04 -2.28
N GLN A 389 7.49 -2.38 -2.47
CA GLN A 389 6.45 -2.27 -1.43
C GLN A 389 5.86 -3.65 -1.18
N ILE A 390 5.60 -4.42 -2.24
CA ILE A 390 5.09 -5.79 -2.17
C ILE A 390 6.07 -6.70 -1.42
N ASP A 391 7.34 -6.69 -1.82
CA ASP A 391 8.40 -7.47 -1.17
C ASP A 391 8.55 -7.11 0.32
N LEU A 392 8.46 -5.81 0.66
CA LEU A 392 8.56 -5.34 2.05
C LEU A 392 7.34 -5.74 2.88
N ALA A 393 6.13 -5.60 2.35
CA ALA A 393 4.91 -5.96 3.06
C ALA A 393 4.88 -7.47 3.36
N ARG A 394 5.20 -8.30 2.36
CA ARG A 394 5.32 -9.75 2.50
C ARG A 394 6.46 -10.16 3.44
N PHE A 395 7.60 -9.47 3.38
CA PHE A 395 8.68 -9.65 4.37
C PHE A 395 8.22 -9.36 5.80
N THR A 396 7.39 -8.33 5.99
CA THR A 396 6.86 -7.93 7.30
C THR A 396 5.94 -9.00 7.88
N VAL A 397 5.04 -9.56 7.05
CA VAL A 397 4.23 -10.74 7.40
C VAL A 397 5.13 -11.94 7.71
N ASP A 398 6.18 -12.19 6.92
CA ASP A 398 7.14 -13.27 7.17
C ASP A 398 7.91 -13.10 8.50
N GLN A 399 7.95 -11.90 9.08
CA GLN A 399 8.53 -11.68 10.41
C GLN A 399 7.54 -11.90 11.57
N GLY A 400 6.24 -12.02 11.27
CA GLY A 400 5.19 -12.30 12.26
C GLY A 400 4.16 -11.19 12.47
N ALA A 401 4.07 -10.21 11.56
CA ALA A 401 2.97 -9.25 11.54
C ALA A 401 1.66 -9.92 11.09
N ASP A 402 0.54 -9.52 11.70
CA ASP A 402 -0.79 -10.06 11.39
C ASP A 402 -1.56 -9.20 10.40
N LEU A 403 -1.27 -7.89 10.33
CA LEU A 403 -1.89 -6.94 9.42
C LEU A 403 -0.85 -5.88 9.01
N VAL A 404 -0.83 -5.56 7.71
CA VAL A 404 -0.02 -4.46 7.18
C VAL A 404 -0.94 -3.42 6.52
N VAL A 405 -0.80 -2.16 6.93
CA VAL A 405 -1.60 -1.03 6.41
C VAL A 405 -0.66 0.04 5.86
N GLY A 406 -0.89 0.46 4.61
CA GLY A 406 -0.09 1.46 3.93
C GLY A 406 -0.81 2.80 3.73
N HIS A 407 -0.01 3.85 3.57
CA HIS A 407 -0.42 5.25 3.36
C HIS A 407 0.46 5.91 2.28
N HIS A 408 0.48 7.25 2.16
CA HIS A 408 1.33 8.06 1.26
C HIS A 408 0.91 8.15 -0.20
N ALA A 409 0.40 7.08 -0.81
CA ALA A 409 0.06 7.10 -2.24
C ALA A 409 -1.06 8.11 -2.59
N LYS A 410 -1.76 8.68 -1.59
CA LYS A 410 -2.88 9.63 -1.71
C LYS A 410 -4.09 9.09 -2.48
N THR A 411 -4.04 7.84 -2.90
CA THR A 411 -5.05 7.13 -3.69
C THR A 411 -5.19 5.72 -3.14
N LEU A 412 -6.37 5.12 -3.30
CA LEU A 412 -6.58 3.72 -2.95
C LEU A 412 -5.68 2.84 -3.82
N GLN A 413 -4.93 1.97 -3.17
CA GLN A 413 -4.18 0.90 -3.83
C GLN A 413 -4.80 -0.45 -3.47
N GLY A 414 -4.41 -1.49 -4.21
CA GLY A 414 -4.90 -2.84 -3.99
C GLY A 414 -4.53 -3.40 -2.62
N ALA A 415 -5.13 -4.54 -2.33
CA ALA A 415 -4.89 -5.31 -1.13
C ALA A 415 -4.79 -6.80 -1.47
N GLU A 416 -4.01 -7.53 -0.70
CA GLU A 416 -3.81 -8.96 -0.88
C GLU A 416 -3.93 -9.71 0.44
N VAL A 417 -4.18 -11.01 0.32
CA VAL A 417 -3.93 -11.97 1.39
C VAL A 417 -2.60 -12.65 1.08
N TYR A 418 -1.65 -12.56 2.00
CA TYR A 418 -0.36 -13.25 1.90
C TYR A 418 -0.18 -14.14 3.12
N LYS A 419 -0.14 -15.46 2.91
CA LYS A 419 -0.07 -16.48 3.98
C LYS A 419 -1.17 -16.33 5.03
N GLY A 420 -2.39 -16.05 4.57
CA GLY A 420 -3.55 -15.85 5.45
C GLY A 420 -3.55 -14.50 6.17
N ARG A 421 -2.64 -13.56 5.85
CA ARG A 421 -2.58 -12.23 6.45
C ARG A 421 -2.95 -11.14 5.46
N PRO A 422 -3.83 -10.20 5.83
CA PRO A 422 -4.19 -9.07 5.00
C PRO A 422 -3.04 -8.06 4.90
N ILE A 423 -2.81 -7.58 3.68
CA ILE A 423 -1.92 -6.46 3.36
C ILE A 423 -2.73 -5.45 2.56
N VAL A 424 -2.86 -4.24 3.06
CA VAL A 424 -3.52 -3.12 2.37
C VAL A 424 -2.46 -2.09 2.01
N TYR A 425 -2.20 -1.88 0.71
CA TYR A 425 -1.04 -1.09 0.27
C TYR A 425 -1.23 0.42 0.38
N SER A 426 -2.46 0.92 0.23
CA SER A 426 -2.81 2.30 0.53
C SER A 426 -4.31 2.48 0.74
N LEU A 427 -4.68 3.14 1.83
CA LEU A 427 -6.05 3.61 2.07
C LEU A 427 -6.31 5.00 1.46
N GLY A 428 -5.34 5.59 0.77
CA GLY A 428 -5.47 6.91 0.14
C GLY A 428 -5.64 8.06 1.13
N ASN A 429 -6.08 9.21 0.61
CA ASN A 429 -6.41 10.36 1.44
C ASN A 429 -7.72 10.11 2.22
N PHE A 430 -7.82 10.72 3.40
CA PHE A 430 -9.02 10.67 4.22
C PHE A 430 -9.55 12.06 4.57
N ILE A 431 -8.83 12.85 5.37
CA ILE A 431 -9.15 14.27 5.61
C ILE A 431 -7.94 15.08 5.17
N PHE A 432 -7.88 15.42 3.88
CA PHE A 432 -6.68 15.91 3.24
C PHE A 432 -7.04 16.90 2.10
N SER A 433 -6.22 17.94 1.92
CA SER A 433 -6.37 18.90 0.82
C SER A 433 -5.97 18.25 -0.52
N GLY A 434 -6.92 18.15 -1.46
CA GLY A 434 -6.67 17.48 -2.74
C GLY A 434 -5.55 18.15 -3.54
N GLN A 435 -4.98 17.42 -4.51
CA GLN A 435 -3.95 17.97 -5.42
C GLN A 435 -4.51 18.85 -6.55
N SER A 436 -5.75 19.29 -6.44
CA SER A 436 -6.36 20.21 -7.41
C SER A 436 -5.66 21.57 -7.36
N THR A 437 -5.68 22.30 -8.47
CA THR A 437 -5.29 23.72 -8.51
C THR A 437 -6.16 24.56 -7.57
N ASP A 438 -7.34 24.06 -7.22
CA ASP A 438 -8.13 24.53 -6.10
C ASP A 438 -7.73 23.80 -4.82
N LYS A 439 -6.97 24.47 -3.94
CA LYS A 439 -6.52 23.92 -2.66
C LYS A 439 -7.66 23.59 -1.69
N THR A 440 -8.90 23.99 -2.00
CA THR A 440 -10.10 23.67 -1.23
C THR A 440 -10.80 22.40 -1.73
N ALA A 441 -10.52 21.97 -2.96
CA ALA A 441 -11.09 20.74 -3.51
C ALA A 441 -10.46 19.53 -2.80
N SER A 442 -11.26 18.87 -1.97
CA SER A 442 -10.92 17.69 -1.17
C SER A 442 -11.76 16.48 -1.59
N ASP A 443 -12.22 16.50 -2.84
CA ASP A 443 -13.16 15.54 -3.36
C ASP A 443 -12.41 14.32 -3.89
N TYR A 444 -12.51 13.21 -3.18
CA TYR A 444 -11.97 11.92 -3.60
C TYR A 444 -12.74 10.76 -2.97
N ASP A 445 -12.46 9.57 -3.48
CA ASP A 445 -12.95 8.32 -2.94
C ASP A 445 -11.86 7.66 -2.09
N THR A 446 -12.29 7.06 -1.01
CA THR A 446 -11.44 6.38 -0.05
C THR A 446 -12.18 5.21 0.57
N ALA A 447 -11.52 4.51 1.48
CA ALA A 447 -12.14 3.43 2.23
C ALA A 447 -11.59 3.41 3.65
N VAL A 448 -12.44 3.01 4.58
CA VAL A 448 -12.00 2.63 5.93
C VAL A 448 -11.86 1.13 5.97
N LEU A 449 -10.72 0.65 6.47
CA LEU A 449 -10.53 -0.77 6.75
C LEU A 449 -11.13 -1.09 8.12
N LYS A 450 -12.18 -1.90 8.15
CA LYS A 450 -12.79 -2.44 9.36
C LYS A 450 -12.20 -3.81 9.64
N VAL A 451 -11.76 -4.04 10.87
CA VAL A 451 -11.18 -5.31 11.30
C VAL A 451 -11.88 -5.80 12.56
N GLY A 452 -12.54 -6.95 12.49
CA GLY A 452 -13.12 -7.63 13.65
C GLY A 452 -12.23 -8.77 14.12
N LEU A 453 -11.88 -8.79 15.41
CA LEU A 453 -11.02 -9.80 16.01
C LEU A 453 -11.80 -10.56 17.09
N LYS A 454 -12.03 -11.86 16.86
CA LYS A 454 -12.76 -12.72 17.78
C LYS A 454 -12.26 -14.15 17.67
N ASP A 455 -12.04 -14.83 18.79
CA ASP A 455 -11.67 -16.25 18.86
C ASP A 455 -10.44 -16.64 18.01
N LYS A 456 -9.50 -15.70 17.87
CA LYS A 456 -8.31 -15.81 17.00
C LYS A 456 -8.64 -15.89 15.50
N GLN A 457 -9.77 -15.34 15.10
CA GLN A 457 -10.13 -15.05 13.72
C GLN A 457 -10.09 -13.55 13.48
N MET A 458 -9.80 -13.19 12.23
CA MET A 458 -9.76 -11.81 11.76
C MET A 458 -10.73 -11.66 10.60
N LYS A 459 -11.80 -10.89 10.79
CA LYS A 459 -12.64 -10.42 9.69
C LYS A 459 -12.11 -9.08 9.21
N VAL A 460 -11.92 -8.91 7.92
CA VAL A 460 -11.48 -7.66 7.29
C VAL A 460 -12.52 -7.22 6.27
N GLU A 461 -12.89 -5.95 6.27
CA GLU A 461 -13.91 -5.38 5.39
C GLU A 461 -13.55 -3.95 5.00
N PHE A 462 -13.75 -3.59 3.73
CA PHE A 462 -13.63 -2.21 3.28
C PHE A 462 -14.99 -1.51 3.36
N GLN A 463 -15.07 -0.46 4.17
CA GLN A 463 -16.20 0.48 4.17
C GLN A 463 -15.89 1.58 3.14
N PRO A 464 -16.63 1.65 2.02
CA PRO A 464 -16.42 2.71 1.04
C PRO A 464 -16.86 4.05 1.60
N VAL A 465 -16.01 5.06 1.39
CA VAL A 465 -16.20 6.41 1.90
C VAL A 465 -15.96 7.42 0.79
N GLU A 466 -16.84 8.41 0.73
CA GLU A 466 -16.64 9.59 -0.08
C GLU A 466 -16.24 10.74 0.83
N VAL A 467 -15.23 11.50 0.42
CA VAL A 467 -14.81 12.71 1.12
C VAL A 467 -15.16 13.88 0.23
N ARG A 468 -15.94 14.82 0.76
CA ARG A 468 -16.30 16.08 0.09
C ARG A 468 -16.10 17.22 1.06
N ASN A 469 -15.42 18.28 0.63
CA ASN A 469 -15.12 19.45 1.48
C ASN A 469 -14.62 19.08 2.90
N PHE A 470 -13.62 18.20 2.96
CA PHE A 470 -13.02 17.66 4.18
C PHE A 470 -13.99 16.92 5.12
N GLN A 471 -15.16 16.50 4.64
CA GLN A 471 -16.11 15.68 5.41
C GLN A 471 -16.20 14.29 4.82
N ALA A 472 -15.87 13.29 5.64
CA ALA A 472 -15.99 11.88 5.30
C ALA A 472 -17.44 11.42 5.49
N LYS A 473 -17.94 10.66 4.51
CA LYS A 473 -19.27 10.06 4.55
C LYS A 473 -19.22 8.63 4.02
N ALA A 474 -19.69 7.67 4.82
CA ALA A 474 -19.91 6.32 4.35
C ALA A 474 -20.98 6.31 3.23
N VAL A 475 -20.69 5.62 2.13
CA VAL A 475 -21.60 5.53 0.98
C VAL A 475 -22.19 4.12 0.84
N LYS A 476 -23.34 4.03 0.16
CA LYS A 476 -24.10 2.78 -0.08
C LYS A 476 -24.53 2.70 -1.55
N GLY A 477 -25.10 1.56 -1.96
CA GLY A 477 -25.62 1.33 -3.32
C GLY A 477 -24.54 1.36 -4.40
N ASP A 478 -24.91 1.82 -5.60
CA ASP A 478 -24.02 1.82 -6.78
C ASP A 478 -22.70 2.56 -6.54
N ARG A 479 -22.76 3.67 -5.78
CA ARG A 479 -21.57 4.44 -5.46
C ARG A 479 -20.58 3.66 -4.60
N ALA A 480 -21.08 2.96 -3.59
CA ALA A 480 -20.27 2.05 -2.78
C ALA A 480 -19.64 0.95 -3.64
N GLN A 481 -20.44 0.35 -4.55
CA GLN A 481 -19.95 -0.70 -5.42
C GLN A 481 -18.85 -0.21 -6.37
N GLN A 482 -18.94 1.02 -6.88
CA GLN A 482 -17.89 1.61 -7.72
C GLN A 482 -16.55 1.73 -6.98
N ILE A 483 -16.57 2.22 -5.73
CA ILE A 483 -15.36 2.35 -4.91
C ILE A 483 -14.78 0.97 -4.60
N LEU A 484 -15.63 0.02 -4.19
CA LEU A 484 -15.21 -1.35 -3.90
C LEU A 484 -14.66 -2.08 -5.14
N ASN A 485 -15.26 -1.88 -6.32
CA ASN A 485 -14.75 -2.38 -7.59
C ASN A 485 -13.40 -1.77 -7.93
N SER A 486 -13.19 -0.48 -7.61
CA SER A 486 -11.90 0.16 -7.85
C SER A 486 -10.77 -0.53 -7.09
N ILE A 487 -11.00 -0.86 -5.81
CA ILE A 487 -10.07 -1.62 -4.95
C ILE A 487 -9.86 -3.02 -5.51
N THR A 488 -10.94 -3.73 -5.83
CA THR A 488 -10.88 -5.09 -6.39
C THR A 488 -10.02 -5.13 -7.66
N ASN A 489 -10.29 -4.22 -8.61
CA ASN A 489 -9.56 -4.13 -9.87
C ASN A 489 -8.07 -3.80 -9.70
N VAL A 490 -7.68 -3.03 -8.68
CA VAL A 490 -6.25 -2.80 -8.40
C VAL A 490 -5.61 -3.94 -7.62
N SER A 491 -6.40 -4.77 -6.94
CA SER A 491 -5.96 -5.98 -6.25
C SER A 491 -5.72 -7.17 -7.20
N ASP A 492 -6.25 -7.17 -8.42
CA ASP A 492 -6.11 -8.26 -9.40
C ASP A 492 -4.66 -8.58 -9.81
N ILE A 493 -3.71 -7.72 -9.46
CA ILE A 493 -2.28 -7.98 -9.68
C ILE A 493 -1.71 -9.04 -8.71
N PHE A 494 -2.43 -9.37 -7.64
CA PHE A 494 -1.98 -10.28 -6.61
C PHE A 494 -2.45 -11.71 -6.86
N GLN A 495 -1.70 -12.67 -6.34
CA GLN A 495 -2.07 -14.09 -6.46
C GLN A 495 -3.33 -14.41 -5.65
N GLU A 496 -3.47 -13.80 -4.48
CA GLU A 496 -4.66 -13.90 -3.63
C GLU A 496 -5.13 -12.47 -3.32
N PRO A 497 -5.93 -11.85 -4.22
CA PRO A 497 -6.52 -10.54 -3.98
C PRO A 497 -7.36 -10.56 -2.69
N LEU A 498 -7.21 -9.54 -1.85
CA LEU A 498 -8.12 -9.36 -0.71
C LEU A 498 -9.43 -8.81 -1.27
N GLY A 499 -10.49 -9.62 -1.18
CA GLY A 499 -11.84 -9.20 -1.52
C GLY A 499 -12.36 -8.07 -0.62
N THR A 500 -13.55 -7.57 -0.92
CA THR A 500 -14.16 -6.44 -0.19
C THR A 500 -14.54 -6.79 1.25
N SER A 501 -14.77 -8.08 1.54
CA SER A 501 -14.95 -8.63 2.88
C SER A 501 -14.42 -10.06 2.93
N VAL A 502 -13.55 -10.38 3.90
CA VAL A 502 -12.96 -11.71 4.06
C VAL A 502 -12.82 -12.05 5.54
N VAL A 503 -13.11 -13.30 5.91
CA VAL A 503 -12.77 -13.87 7.24
C VAL A 503 -11.52 -14.72 7.09
N LEU A 504 -10.52 -14.46 7.92
CA LEU A 504 -9.22 -15.10 7.91
C LEU A 504 -9.01 -15.82 9.25
N ASP A 505 -8.60 -17.09 9.17
CA ASP A 505 -8.13 -17.82 10.34
C ASP A 505 -6.69 -17.38 10.67
N ALA A 506 -6.50 -16.75 11.83
CA ALA A 506 -5.18 -16.28 12.24
C ALA A 506 -4.27 -17.40 12.77
N ARG A 507 -4.74 -18.66 12.88
CA ARG A 507 -3.90 -19.80 13.32
C ARG A 507 -3.33 -20.62 12.18
N SER A 508 -3.93 -20.63 11.01
CA SER A 508 -3.44 -21.41 9.88
C SER A 508 -2.81 -20.50 8.83
N ASN A 509 -1.65 -20.89 8.30
CA ASN A 509 -1.12 -20.37 7.04
C ASN A 509 -2.03 -20.76 5.84
N ARG A 510 -3.36 -20.79 6.02
CA ARG A 510 -4.35 -21.19 5.03
C ARG A 510 -5.56 -20.26 5.13
N VAL A 511 -5.89 -19.63 4.02
CA VAL A 511 -7.18 -18.97 3.83
C VAL A 511 -8.27 -20.05 3.91
N VAL A 512 -9.21 -19.88 4.83
CA VAL A 512 -10.43 -20.70 4.87
C VAL A 512 -11.47 -19.97 4.02
N PRO A 513 -12.05 -20.59 2.96
CA PRO A 513 -13.15 -19.99 2.21
C PRO A 513 -14.33 -19.71 3.14
N PRO A 514 -15.15 -18.66 2.89
CA PRO A 514 -16.35 -18.42 3.68
C PRO A 514 -17.23 -19.67 3.66
N ALA A 515 -17.71 -20.07 4.84
CA ALA A 515 -18.63 -21.19 4.98
C ALA A 515 -19.86 -20.91 4.09
N GLN A 516 -20.17 -21.87 3.21
CA GLN A 516 -21.47 -21.91 2.54
C GLN A 516 -22.54 -21.99 3.63
N PRO A 517 -23.69 -21.29 3.49
CA PRO A 517 -24.78 -21.43 4.45
C PRO A 517 -25.15 -22.91 4.55
N GLU A 518 -25.18 -23.43 5.78
CA GLU A 518 -25.61 -24.80 6.02
C GLU A 518 -27.02 -24.99 5.45
N PRO A 519 -27.29 -26.09 4.74
CA PRO A 519 -28.65 -26.41 4.33
C PRO A 519 -29.51 -26.52 5.59
N SER A 520 -30.67 -25.84 5.57
CA SER A 520 -31.68 -25.92 6.61
C SER A 520 -31.95 -27.39 6.96
N PRO A 521 -32.07 -27.76 8.26
CA PRO A 521 -32.43 -29.12 8.62
C PRO A 521 -33.78 -29.46 8.00
N GLU A 522 -33.83 -30.59 7.29
CA GLU A 522 -35.08 -31.19 6.83
C GLU A 522 -36.02 -31.39 8.04
N PRO A 523 -37.34 -31.13 7.87
CA PRO A 523 -38.27 -31.30 8.97
C PRO A 523 -38.30 -32.78 9.39
N GLU A 524 -38.07 -33.02 10.68
CA GLU A 524 -38.19 -34.35 11.29
C GLU A 524 -39.54 -34.98 10.93
N ALA A 525 -39.47 -36.21 10.43
CA ALA A 525 -40.65 -37.01 10.13
C ALA A 525 -41.43 -37.28 11.42
N VAL A 526 -42.66 -36.77 11.47
CA VAL A 526 -43.63 -37.08 12.52
C VAL A 526 -43.98 -38.57 12.44
N PRO A 527 -43.86 -39.35 13.54
CA PRO A 527 -44.27 -40.76 13.52
C PRO A 527 -45.80 -40.85 13.45
N GLU A 528 -46.29 -41.65 12.50
CA GLU A 528 -47.71 -41.94 12.31
C GLU A 528 -48.34 -42.56 13.57
N PRO A 529 -49.58 -42.18 13.95
CA PRO A 529 -50.31 -42.85 15.02
C PRO A 529 -50.92 -44.17 14.55
N SER A 530 -50.72 -45.24 15.34
CA SER A 530 -51.42 -46.53 15.19
C SER A 530 -52.94 -46.37 15.35
N PRO A 531 -53.76 -47.20 14.65
CA PRO A 531 -55.20 -47.00 14.54
C PRO A 531 -55.97 -47.49 15.77
N ALA A 532 -56.99 -46.74 16.17
CA ALA A 532 -58.03 -47.15 17.11
C ALA A 532 -59.31 -47.59 16.36
N PRO A 533 -60.18 -48.41 16.97
CA PRO A 533 -61.13 -49.28 16.27
C PRO A 533 -62.37 -48.56 15.73
N ILE A 534 -62.94 -49.17 14.69
CA ILE A 534 -64.18 -48.80 14.01
C ILE A 534 -65.38 -49.19 14.88
N GLU A 535 -66.32 -48.27 15.10
CA GLU A 535 -67.71 -48.59 15.43
C GLU A 535 -68.69 -47.59 14.76
N GLU A 536 -69.42 -48.14 13.79
CA GLU A 536 -70.81 -47.93 13.36
C GLU A 536 -71.48 -46.54 13.29
N THR A 537 -71.75 -46.12 12.05
CA THR A 537 -72.83 -45.22 11.58
C THR A 537 -74.24 -45.72 11.95
N PRO A 538 -75.29 -44.87 12.10
CA PRO A 538 -75.97 -44.33 10.90
C PRO A 538 -76.72 -42.97 10.98
N ALA A 539 -76.74 -42.32 9.80
CA ALA A 539 -77.86 -41.67 9.08
C ALA A 539 -78.74 -40.54 9.68
N ALA A 540 -78.80 -39.44 8.90
CA ALA A 540 -79.93 -38.57 8.52
C ALA A 540 -80.70 -37.80 9.63
N THR A 541 -80.99 -36.49 9.55
CA THR A 541 -81.85 -35.77 8.57
C THR A 541 -81.78 -34.23 8.85
N PRO A 542 -82.41 -33.29 8.10
CA PRO A 542 -81.78 -32.03 7.65
C PRO A 542 -82.52 -30.71 7.99
N ASP A 543 -81.88 -29.58 7.58
CA ASP A 543 -82.45 -28.28 7.14
C ASP A 543 -82.93 -27.23 8.17
N PRO A 544 -83.10 -25.92 7.84
CA PRO A 544 -82.35 -24.97 6.98
C PRO A 544 -81.78 -23.79 7.81
N THR A 545 -80.75 -23.06 7.37
CA THR A 545 -80.93 -21.78 6.66
C THR A 545 -79.56 -21.17 6.32
N GLN A 546 -79.52 -20.51 5.16
CA GLN A 546 -78.60 -19.43 4.73
C GLN A 546 -77.47 -19.78 3.73
N PRO A 547 -77.22 -18.89 2.75
CA PRO A 547 -77.22 -19.31 1.36
C PRO A 547 -75.85 -19.43 0.67
N TRP A 548 -75.72 -20.53 -0.06
CA TRP A 548 -75.32 -20.69 -1.47
C TRP A 548 -74.00 -20.11 -2.03
N ASN A 549 -73.16 -21.10 -2.37
CA ASN A 549 -72.29 -21.30 -3.54
C ASN A 549 -71.15 -20.31 -3.81
N GLN A 550 -69.88 -20.72 -3.61
CA GLN A 550 -69.09 -21.73 -4.37
C GLN A 550 -68.66 -21.30 -5.78
N LYS A 551 -67.38 -20.92 -5.82
CA LYS A 551 -66.35 -21.20 -6.84
C LYS A 551 -66.79 -22.24 -7.89
N SER A 552 -66.44 -22.03 -9.15
CA SER A 552 -65.22 -22.64 -9.70
C SER A 552 -65.08 -22.64 -11.23
N PHE A 553 -63.82 -22.70 -11.64
CA PHE A 553 -63.24 -23.48 -12.75
C PHE A 553 -63.27 -22.97 -14.22
N THR A 554 -62.06 -23.11 -14.79
CA THR A 554 -61.67 -23.37 -16.19
C THR A 554 -61.25 -22.20 -17.08
N GLY A 555 -60.15 -22.41 -17.83
CA GLY A 555 -60.06 -21.96 -19.22
C GLY A 555 -58.78 -21.22 -19.62
N SER A 556 -57.84 -21.97 -20.19
CA SER A 556 -56.69 -21.62 -21.03
C SER A 556 -56.95 -20.64 -22.21
N GLU A 557 -55.90 -19.85 -22.54
CA GLU A 557 -55.39 -19.18 -23.80
C GLU A 557 -56.11 -19.37 -25.18
N PRO A 558 -55.86 -18.61 -26.30
CA PRO A 558 -54.64 -17.84 -26.71
C PRO A 558 -54.82 -16.52 -27.55
N THR A 559 -53.65 -15.94 -27.91
CA THR A 559 -53.23 -14.77 -28.74
C THR A 559 -54.03 -14.27 -29.97
N LYS A 560 -53.94 -12.94 -30.28
CA LYS A 560 -53.45 -12.39 -31.60
C LYS A 560 -53.37 -10.83 -31.74
N SER A 561 -52.29 -10.40 -32.42
CA SER A 561 -52.08 -9.25 -33.37
C SER A 561 -52.22 -7.78 -32.89
N THR A 562 -51.38 -6.79 -33.24
CA THR A 562 -50.54 -6.54 -34.45
C THR A 562 -49.44 -5.47 -34.17
N GLU A 563 -48.40 -5.42 -35.01
CA GLU A 563 -47.08 -4.72 -34.89
C GLU A 563 -46.95 -3.28 -35.47
N SER A 564 -45.81 -2.63 -35.12
CA SER A 564 -44.92 -1.72 -35.92
C SER A 564 -45.08 -0.17 -35.83
N PRO A 565 -44.03 0.67 -36.13
CA PRO A 565 -42.73 0.84 -35.42
C PRO A 565 -42.25 2.34 -35.28
N GLU A 566 -41.03 2.56 -34.75
CA GLU A 566 -40.18 3.80 -34.64
C GLU A 566 -39.87 4.51 -36.02
N PRO A 567 -39.04 5.61 -36.22
CA PRO A 567 -37.95 6.23 -35.40
C PRO A 567 -37.57 7.76 -35.56
N ARG A 568 -36.56 8.19 -34.74
CA ARG A 568 -35.44 9.19 -34.86
C ARG A 568 -35.46 10.54 -35.67
N ALA A 569 -34.81 11.54 -35.02
CA ALA A 569 -33.81 12.56 -35.46
C ALA A 569 -34.23 14.01 -35.86
N ILE A 570 -33.80 15.08 -35.12
CA ILE A 570 -32.66 16.06 -35.21
C ILE A 570 -32.98 17.35 -36.02
N GLU A 571 -32.49 18.53 -35.55
CA GLU A 571 -32.10 19.80 -36.25
C GLU A 571 -32.89 21.09 -35.85
N THR A 572 -32.29 22.03 -35.09
CA THR A 572 -31.67 23.37 -35.44
C THR A 572 -32.70 24.43 -35.92
N GLU A 573 -32.66 25.75 -35.71
CA GLU A 573 -31.68 26.77 -35.27
C GLU A 573 -32.42 28.14 -35.06
N THR A 574 -31.85 29.04 -34.24
CA THR A 574 -31.83 30.53 -34.28
C THR A 574 -33.07 31.43 -34.60
N ARG A 575 -33.26 32.49 -33.78
CA ARG A 575 -33.05 33.95 -34.11
C ARG A 575 -34.16 34.94 -33.65
N THR A 576 -33.76 35.92 -32.79
CA THR A 576 -34.17 37.36 -32.58
C THR A 576 -35.66 37.77 -32.59
N ASP A 577 -36.18 38.76 -31.84
CA ASP A 577 -35.70 40.10 -31.47
C ASP A 577 -36.74 40.82 -30.56
N GLN A 578 -36.33 41.96 -29.97
CA GLN A 578 -37.13 43.13 -29.48
C GLN A 578 -37.63 43.24 -28.01
N ALA A 579 -37.21 44.37 -27.40
CA ALA A 579 -37.75 45.03 -26.21
C ALA A 579 -38.98 45.92 -26.54
N PRO A 580 -39.69 46.46 -25.53
CA PRO A 580 -39.51 47.90 -25.22
C PRO A 580 -39.63 48.32 -23.74
N GLU A 581 -39.19 49.58 -23.52
CA GLU A 581 -39.43 50.60 -22.47
C GLU A 581 -40.76 50.48 -21.69
N GLY A 582 -40.99 50.99 -20.47
CA GLY A 582 -40.31 51.92 -19.56
C GLY A 582 -41.33 52.45 -18.51
N LYS A 583 -40.83 53.20 -17.49
CA LYS A 583 -41.54 54.01 -16.45
C LYS A 583 -42.13 53.24 -15.25
N THR A 584 -42.00 53.67 -13.97
CA THR A 584 -41.93 55.03 -13.37
C THR A 584 -41.46 55.00 -11.90
N MET A 585 -40.69 56.04 -11.49
CA MET A 585 -40.70 56.82 -10.21
C MET A 585 -40.41 56.09 -8.88
N GLU A 586 -39.77 56.62 -7.84
CA GLU A 586 -39.04 57.85 -7.43
C GLU A 586 -38.43 57.48 -6.05
N ASP A 587 -37.14 57.76 -5.80
CA ASP A 587 -36.65 58.77 -4.81
C ASP A 587 -36.78 58.32 -3.32
N SER A 588 -35.83 58.47 -2.39
CA SER A 588 -34.69 59.39 -2.25
C SER A 588 -33.73 58.94 -1.12
N SER A 589 -32.45 59.35 -1.27
CA SER A 589 -31.47 59.83 -0.26
C SER A 589 -31.00 58.92 0.89
N LYS A 590 -29.72 58.48 0.92
CA LYS A 590 -28.47 59.19 1.35
C LYS A 590 -28.34 59.38 2.86
N GLU A 591 -27.31 58.76 3.47
CA GLU A 591 -26.18 59.47 4.11
C GLU A 591 -25.19 58.53 4.84
N ALA A 592 -23.93 58.63 4.44
CA ALA A 592 -22.72 58.58 5.28
C ALA A 592 -21.87 59.79 4.82
N PRO A 593 -20.80 60.28 5.50
CA PRO A 593 -20.05 59.72 6.64
C PRO A 593 -19.69 60.78 7.71
N LYS A 594 -18.97 60.39 8.79
CA LYS A 594 -18.14 61.34 9.56
C LYS A 594 -16.87 60.69 10.12
N ALA A 595 -15.76 61.37 9.85
CA ALA A 595 -14.42 61.11 10.33
C ALA A 595 -14.23 61.53 11.80
N ILE A 596 -13.25 60.91 12.46
CA ILE A 596 -12.57 61.47 13.63
C ILE A 596 -11.06 61.36 13.37
N GLU A 597 -10.42 62.52 13.25
CA GLU A 597 -8.98 62.72 13.47
C GLU A 597 -8.67 62.68 14.97
N THR A 598 -7.48 62.20 15.35
CA THR A 598 -6.67 62.89 16.36
C THR A 598 -5.18 62.50 16.27
N LYS A 599 -4.40 63.51 15.87
CA LYS A 599 -3.06 63.93 16.32
C LYS A 599 -1.88 62.94 16.39
N ALA A 600 -0.87 63.33 15.61
CA ALA A 600 0.53 62.92 15.67
C ALA A 600 1.31 63.59 16.82
N THR A 601 2.35 62.89 17.30
CA THR A 601 3.58 63.50 17.84
C THR A 601 4.79 62.60 17.54
N GLU A 602 5.63 63.15 16.67
CA GLU A 602 7.05 62.97 16.28
C GLU A 602 7.95 61.73 16.56
N PRO A 603 8.96 61.50 15.68
CA PRO A 603 9.81 60.31 15.63
C PRO A 603 11.20 60.52 16.26
N ILE A 604 11.85 59.44 16.73
CA ILE A 604 13.27 59.45 17.12
C ILE A 604 14.08 58.46 16.27
N ALA A 605 14.87 59.07 15.39
CA ALA A 605 16.23 58.74 14.92
C ALA A 605 16.63 57.29 14.58
N GLN A 606 16.86 57.07 13.28
CA GLN A 606 17.91 56.18 12.77
C GLN A 606 19.31 56.80 13.01
N PRO A 607 20.37 55.98 13.09
CA PRO A 607 21.68 56.36 12.60
C PRO A 607 22.04 55.57 11.32
N SER A 608 22.40 56.31 10.28
CA SER A 608 23.03 55.82 9.03
C SER A 608 24.56 55.70 9.21
N PRO A 609 25.39 55.41 8.17
CA PRO A 609 26.22 54.22 8.11
C PRO A 609 27.73 54.53 8.20
N THR A 610 28.55 53.53 8.53
CA THR A 610 30.01 53.61 8.39
C THR A 610 30.51 52.55 7.40
N ALA A 611 30.91 53.06 6.22
CA ALA A 611 32.08 52.80 5.37
C ALA A 611 32.66 51.37 5.14
N PRO A 612 33.30 51.14 3.97
CA PRO A 612 33.37 49.84 3.30
C PRO A 612 34.67 49.06 3.55
N VAL A 613 34.60 47.74 3.35
CA VAL A 613 35.76 46.83 3.33
C VAL A 613 36.24 46.64 1.89
N ASP A 614 37.53 46.87 1.68
CA ASP A 614 38.34 46.76 0.46
C ASP A 614 38.54 45.29 0.00
N PRO A 615 38.33 44.95 -1.29
CA PRO A 615 38.72 43.68 -1.86
C PRO A 615 39.95 43.82 -2.78
N SER A 616 41.14 43.52 -2.27
CA SER A 616 42.33 43.35 -3.11
C SER A 616 43.37 42.39 -2.51
N GLN A 617 43.41 41.14 -3.01
CA GLN A 617 44.61 40.48 -3.58
C GLN A 617 44.45 38.94 -3.71
N PRO A 618 45.02 38.31 -4.76
CA PRO A 618 44.94 36.87 -5.04
C PRO A 618 46.19 36.10 -4.56
N LEU A 619 46.03 34.87 -4.08
CA LEU A 619 47.15 33.94 -3.89
C LEU A 619 46.87 32.57 -4.52
N LEU A 620 47.66 32.30 -5.57
CA LEU A 620 47.95 31.00 -6.18
C LEU A 620 48.63 30.07 -5.17
N MET A 621 48.32 28.76 -5.22
CA MET A 621 49.33 27.67 -5.21
C MET A 621 48.67 26.30 -5.45
N ARG A 622 49.20 25.58 -6.46
CA ARG A 622 49.03 24.14 -6.73
C ARG A 622 50.08 23.33 -5.93
N PRO A 623 49.84 22.03 -5.70
CA PRO A 623 50.86 21.02 -6.02
C PRO A 623 50.24 19.78 -6.73
N MET A 624 50.72 19.41 -7.91
CA MET A 624 51.69 18.34 -8.22
C MET A 624 51.27 16.90 -7.84
N LEU A 625 51.01 16.09 -8.89
CA LEU A 625 50.90 14.63 -8.91
C LEU A 625 52.27 14.01 -9.24
N PRO A 626 52.61 12.82 -8.72
CA PRO A 626 53.67 12.00 -9.30
C PRO A 626 53.14 10.88 -10.21
N SER A 627 53.86 10.70 -11.31
CA SER A 627 53.75 9.67 -12.35
C SER A 627 54.39 8.36 -11.90
N PHE A 628 53.80 7.21 -12.26
CA PHE A 628 54.49 5.91 -12.28
C PHE A 628 54.15 5.13 -13.55
N ALA A 629 55.21 4.66 -14.23
CA ALA A 629 55.20 3.80 -15.42
C ALA A 629 55.08 2.30 -15.05
N PRO A 630 54.73 1.40 -15.99
CA PRO A 630 54.19 0.07 -15.69
C PRO A 630 55.23 -1.07 -15.78
N ALA A 631 54.93 -2.22 -15.18
CA ALA A 631 55.66 -3.49 -15.29
C ALA A 631 54.73 -4.63 -15.81
N PRO A 632 55.28 -5.72 -16.38
CA PRO A 632 54.70 -6.43 -17.54
C PRO A 632 53.80 -7.65 -17.21
N VAL A 633 53.06 -8.07 -18.24
CA VAL A 633 52.10 -9.19 -18.28
C VAL A 633 52.76 -10.46 -18.81
N HIS A 634 52.49 -11.62 -18.20
CA HIS A 634 52.44 -12.92 -18.91
C HIS A 634 51.51 -13.93 -18.22
N GLY A 635 50.68 -14.62 -19.03
CA GLY A 635 49.86 -15.77 -18.63
C GLY A 635 48.57 -15.86 -19.47
N ALA A 636 48.61 -16.64 -20.56
CA ALA A 636 47.51 -16.82 -21.51
C ALA A 636 46.30 -17.59 -20.93
N ILE A 637 45.08 -17.22 -21.34
CA ILE A 637 43.82 -17.91 -21.04
C ILE A 637 43.22 -18.43 -22.37
N PRO A 638 42.60 -19.63 -22.41
CA PRO A 638 42.12 -20.25 -23.65
C PRO A 638 40.94 -19.48 -24.27
N THR A 639 40.86 -19.48 -25.59
CA THR A 639 39.77 -18.87 -26.38
C THR A 639 38.43 -19.59 -26.15
N PRO A 640 37.33 -18.88 -25.81
CA PRO A 640 36.00 -19.47 -25.78
C PRO A 640 35.41 -19.60 -27.20
N SER A 641 34.64 -20.67 -27.41
CA SER A 641 33.91 -20.99 -28.64
C SER A 641 33.05 -19.83 -29.17
N PRO A 642 32.84 -19.73 -30.50
CA PRO A 642 32.13 -18.60 -31.08
C PRO A 642 30.67 -18.53 -30.61
N LEU A 643 30.24 -17.31 -30.26
CA LEU A 643 28.87 -16.97 -29.89
C LEU A 643 27.91 -17.19 -31.08
N PRO A 644 26.65 -17.59 -30.81
CA PRO A 644 25.62 -17.64 -31.85
C PRO A 644 25.35 -16.26 -32.45
N SER A 645 25.05 -16.24 -33.75
CA SER A 645 24.91 -15.03 -34.58
C SER A 645 23.78 -14.09 -34.11
N LEU A 646 24.08 -12.79 -34.09
CA LEU A 646 23.13 -11.69 -33.80
C LEU A 646 22.26 -11.28 -34.99
N GLU A 647 22.41 -11.94 -36.15
CA GLU A 647 21.64 -11.68 -37.37
C GLU A 647 20.10 -11.67 -37.18
N PRO A 648 19.48 -12.60 -36.41
CA PRO A 648 18.03 -12.65 -36.27
C PRO A 648 17.44 -11.39 -35.61
N HIS A 649 18.15 -10.82 -34.64
CA HIS A 649 17.71 -9.63 -33.92
C HIS A 649 17.92 -8.35 -34.72
N LYS A 650 18.97 -8.27 -35.54
CA LYS A 650 19.19 -7.14 -36.45
C LYS A 650 18.11 -7.07 -37.53
N ARG A 651 17.73 -8.22 -38.10
CA ARG A 651 16.66 -8.31 -39.11
C ARG A 651 15.28 -7.94 -38.53
N PHE A 652 15.01 -8.32 -37.29
CA PHE A 652 13.77 -7.98 -36.59
C PHE A 652 13.57 -6.46 -36.41
N PHE A 653 14.62 -5.72 -36.03
CA PHE A 653 14.52 -4.26 -35.88
C PHE A 653 14.52 -3.50 -37.20
N ALA A 654 15.19 -4.03 -38.24
CA ALA A 654 15.12 -3.47 -39.59
C ALA A 654 13.70 -3.55 -40.19
N ALA A 655 12.94 -4.61 -39.91
CA ALA A 655 11.53 -4.74 -40.34
C ALA A 655 10.60 -3.72 -39.65
N ILE A 656 10.88 -3.41 -38.38
CA ILE A 656 10.14 -2.40 -37.59
C ILE A 656 10.40 -0.98 -38.10
N GLU A 657 11.64 -0.65 -38.53
CA GLU A 657 11.94 0.64 -39.15
C GLU A 657 11.24 0.85 -40.50
N GLN A 658 10.83 -0.24 -41.17
CA GLN A 658 10.11 -0.22 -42.44
C GLN A 658 8.59 -0.40 -42.28
N GLY A 659 8.07 -0.52 -41.06
CA GLY A 659 6.63 -0.63 -40.79
C GLY A 659 6.00 -2.00 -41.14
N ILE A 660 6.81 -3.06 -41.29
CA ILE A 660 6.33 -4.40 -41.63
C ILE A 660 6.27 -5.26 -40.34
N ALA A 661 5.11 -5.85 -40.05
CA ALA A 661 4.95 -6.79 -38.95
C ALA A 661 5.51 -8.19 -39.35
N PRO A 662 6.52 -8.73 -38.66
CA PRO A 662 7.05 -10.04 -39.01
C PRO A 662 6.15 -11.19 -38.50
N ASP A 663 5.99 -12.23 -39.32
CA ASP A 663 5.27 -13.47 -38.99
C ASP A 663 6.00 -14.25 -37.87
N LEU A 664 5.25 -14.65 -36.85
CA LEU A 664 5.72 -15.29 -35.61
C LEU A 664 5.39 -16.80 -35.55
N SER A 665 4.99 -17.40 -36.67
CA SER A 665 4.52 -18.79 -36.72
C SER A 665 5.57 -19.89 -36.43
N ASN A 666 6.85 -19.55 -36.15
CA ASN A 666 7.87 -20.57 -35.89
C ASN A 666 8.89 -20.19 -34.79
N PRO A 667 8.65 -20.53 -33.51
CA PRO A 667 9.65 -20.40 -32.46
C PRO A 667 10.68 -21.54 -32.55
N VAL A 668 11.93 -21.19 -32.87
CA VAL A 668 13.07 -22.13 -32.80
C VAL A 668 13.29 -22.57 -31.34
N PRO A 669 13.43 -23.87 -31.05
CA PRO A 669 13.56 -24.37 -29.67
C PRO A 669 14.88 -23.91 -29.03
N ALA A 670 14.80 -23.46 -27.79
CA ALA A 670 15.97 -23.18 -26.96
C ALA A 670 16.68 -24.51 -26.66
N VAL A 671 17.84 -24.73 -27.29
CA VAL A 671 18.72 -25.84 -26.98
C VAL A 671 19.20 -25.70 -25.53
N THR A 672 18.76 -26.62 -24.69
CA THR A 672 19.34 -26.90 -23.39
C THR A 672 20.78 -27.39 -23.57
N ALA A 673 21.76 -26.58 -23.18
CA ALA A 673 23.10 -27.07 -22.95
C ALA A 673 23.14 -27.77 -21.58
N SER A 674 23.23 -29.10 -21.62
CA SER A 674 23.54 -29.97 -20.50
C SER A 674 24.90 -29.64 -19.88
N ALA A 675 25.03 -29.91 -18.58
CA ALA A 675 26.20 -29.67 -17.76
C ALA A 675 27.49 -30.29 -18.29
N GLN A 676 28.60 -29.58 -18.07
CA GLN A 676 29.86 -30.12 -17.55
C GLN A 676 30.56 -29.04 -16.72
#